data_AF-A0A2P8HB63-F1
#
_entry.id   AF-A0A2P8HB63-F1
#
_cell.length_a   1.000
_cell.length_b   1.000
_cell.length_c   1.000
_cell.angle_alpha   90.00
_cell.angle_beta   90.00
_cell.angle_gamma   90.00
#
_symmetry.space_group_name_H-M   'P 1'
#
loop_
_entity.id
_entity.type
_entity.pdbx_description
1 polymer ?
#
loop_
_entity_poly.entity_id
_entity_poly.type
_entity_poly.pdbx_seq_one_letter_code
_entity_poly.pdbx_strand_id
1 'polypeptide(L)'
;MISHWQVVQEVASRFGGRQDQFEAANRKLCAFRDANIPIVKLEDDQTRIGYRIARENTPVLAEAMERINGTADFQDNYILDRLSDFSHAVCRLLKGGSPIGTGFLVTPDILLTNHHVIESVQDANDMVAEFNYELDGISKTLKKSASFRLDASKFFLTSSLEVSKLTPDTGLDFTLIGVDVTGTFGEPLLQFRPIKLDGNVGKIIKGESCIIIQHPSGLPKKVALKDTKFFSETGTRLVYETDTLPGSSGSPVFALGTCEVIALHHSGLSRTDDQNRVLTKDGQLATASTPDDEIDWIGNEGIKVSVIVNAVRDALLPASMEKGRQALLSATQEAAPQLQQAMPDKSALKAEMDDISNVPSSPGQLPDHSSPHPPVQSLPVKETSMDLSTGTAASSQSSFIIAVINKPASITAIEAILSAKYPPQVQIELITPATAVPGKEELFTFTVTSRNNPFEEAKQLAQIPGIHYAEADVPLYLNADTALVRRGPAMTATESVSLADDGYGIPNEPRFLDDYTNKAKSPYVNEGQSAANRQWNWYATGFDKVLINATPVSPNEMGIRVVQFDTGFTDHSKVVGGFDSAHDYNFLNNTDDATDVRTVGIGKFPGHGTRTGSLLIGNAFSPAADNGNCGLLTPVNYKLVPFRIAETVILINRQQQLAAALDRAVAAGFDIITMSMGLPPTITTSNLARKAYESGVIWCCAAGNEVQAVVAPAVYPGTIAVAASNPLDRDWSGSSRGDTVDITAPGEDVYVPIWQEGGQHPEGFAYGDGTSYSTPHVAAAAAYWLAKYKEVLKGPEYAGWKRVEAFRTALASSARRNNQLPTKGFGHGMLDAAALLATPPVPANELKNAYDNWSESAFLDTVQGYDEIVKTYWNKLHNWIAGTPRGGQESLAPEVLSLSPAAQLLEKVIFHTVSSSYESVAPVGYNTLLARFNTIQSIVENSAK
;
A
#
# COMPACT_ATOMS: atom_id res chain seq x y z
N MET A 1 33.20 18.96 11.77
CA MET A 1 33.29 17.67 12.48
C MET A 1 32.17 17.60 13.50
N ILE A 2 31.04 17.09 13.03
CA ILE A 2 29.88 16.66 13.78
C ILE A 2 30.41 15.71 14.86
N SER A 3 30.05 15.97 16.11
CA SER A 3 30.49 15.14 17.21
C SER A 3 29.81 13.77 17.16
N HIS A 4 30.51 12.73 17.62
CA HIS A 4 29.94 11.38 17.79
C HIS A 4 28.59 11.44 18.54
N TRP A 5 28.52 12.23 19.61
CA TRP A 5 27.29 12.42 20.38
C TRP A 5 26.12 13.00 19.56
N GLN A 6 26.38 13.97 18.68
CA GLN A 6 25.34 14.50 17.79
C GLN A 6 24.79 13.44 16.83
N VAL A 7 25.66 12.56 16.32
CA VAL A 7 25.22 11.42 15.49
C VAL A 7 24.32 10.49 16.31
N VAL A 8 24.72 10.13 17.52
CA VAL A 8 23.94 9.28 18.43
C VAL A 8 22.58 9.92 18.76
N GLN A 9 22.54 11.23 19.00
CA GLN A 9 21.28 11.96 19.25
C GLN A 9 20.38 12.00 18.02
N GLU A 10 20.94 12.15 16.83
CA GLU A 10 20.17 12.13 15.58
C GLU A 10 19.58 10.75 15.33
N VAL A 11 20.34 9.67 15.59
CA VAL A 11 19.82 8.30 15.54
C VAL A 11 18.71 8.10 16.57
N ALA A 12 18.94 8.51 17.82
CA ALA A 12 17.94 8.45 18.89
C ALA A 12 16.66 9.22 18.54
N SER A 13 16.77 10.42 17.98
CA SER A 13 15.63 11.23 17.52
C SER A 13 14.86 10.53 16.40
N ARG A 14 15.58 9.93 15.44
CA ARG A 14 15.00 9.20 14.30
C ARG A 14 14.26 7.92 14.72
N PHE A 15 14.70 7.27 15.79
CA PHE A 15 14.24 5.94 16.18
C PHE A 15 13.59 5.83 17.56
N GLY A 16 13.57 6.88 18.39
CA GLY A 16 13.27 6.75 19.81
C GLY A 16 11.83 6.33 20.15
N GLY A 17 10.91 6.40 19.18
CA GLY A 17 9.56 5.82 19.28
C GLY A 17 9.39 4.44 18.61
N ARG A 18 10.46 3.83 18.11
CA ARG A 18 10.45 2.57 17.35
C ARG A 18 11.18 1.43 18.05
N GLN A 19 11.64 1.67 19.27
CA GLN A 19 12.41 0.70 20.06
C GLN A 19 11.66 -0.62 20.27
N ASP A 20 10.39 -0.56 20.67
CA ASP A 20 9.56 -1.76 20.87
C ASP A 20 9.40 -2.58 19.57
N GLN A 21 9.42 -1.92 18.41
CA GLN A 21 9.36 -2.58 17.10
C GLN A 21 10.65 -3.38 16.83
N PHE A 22 11.80 -2.79 17.13
CA PHE A 22 13.10 -3.46 16.95
C PHE A 22 13.26 -4.63 17.90
N GLU A 23 12.87 -4.47 19.15
CA GLU A 23 12.89 -5.56 20.13
C GLU A 23 11.88 -6.65 19.81
N ALA A 24 10.68 -6.32 19.32
CA ALA A 24 9.71 -7.29 18.87
C ALA A 24 10.19 -8.08 17.64
N ALA A 25 10.80 -7.40 16.66
CA ALA A 25 11.42 -8.03 15.50
C ALA A 25 12.55 -8.97 15.93
N ASN A 26 13.39 -8.56 16.87
CA ASN A 26 14.45 -9.40 17.42
C ASN A 26 13.90 -10.62 18.17
N ARG A 27 12.88 -10.43 19.02
CA ARG A 27 12.18 -11.54 19.70
C ARG A 27 11.56 -12.52 18.71
N LYS A 28 10.95 -12.04 17.62
CA LYS A 28 10.38 -12.88 16.55
C LYS A 28 11.47 -13.69 15.85
N LEU A 29 12.61 -13.07 15.55
CA LEU A 29 13.78 -13.75 14.99
C LEU A 29 14.31 -14.85 15.93
N CYS A 30 14.44 -14.58 17.23
CA CYS A 30 14.84 -15.57 18.23
C CYS A 30 13.83 -16.74 18.29
N ALA A 31 12.53 -16.46 18.32
CA ALA A 31 11.49 -17.48 18.34
C ALA A 31 11.50 -18.38 17.09
N PHE A 32 11.73 -17.81 15.90
CA PHE A 32 11.83 -18.58 14.65
C PHE A 32 13.03 -19.52 14.66
N ARG A 33 14.16 -19.09 15.24
CA ARG A 33 15.35 -19.94 15.41
C ARG A 33 15.10 -21.07 16.39
N ASP A 34 14.51 -20.77 17.55
CA ASP A 34 14.21 -21.77 18.58
C ASP A 34 13.22 -22.82 18.05
N ALA A 35 12.32 -22.42 17.14
CA ALA A 35 11.36 -23.29 16.48
C ALA A 35 11.87 -23.97 15.19
N ASN A 36 13.13 -23.74 14.78
CA ASN A 36 13.70 -24.21 13.50
C ASN A 36 12.84 -23.87 12.26
N ILE A 37 12.18 -22.71 12.28
CA ILE A 37 11.35 -22.24 11.15
C ILE A 37 12.26 -21.57 10.11
N PRO A 38 12.10 -21.85 8.80
CA PRO A 38 12.91 -21.24 7.75
C PRO A 38 12.86 -19.70 7.77
N ILE A 39 14.04 -19.07 7.75
CA ILE A 39 14.17 -17.60 7.82
C ILE A 39 13.53 -16.87 6.63
N VAL A 40 13.34 -17.54 5.49
CA VAL A 40 12.58 -17.00 4.36
C VAL A 40 11.15 -16.60 4.74
N LYS A 41 10.56 -17.23 5.77
CA LYS A 41 9.24 -16.88 6.32
C LYS A 41 9.25 -15.60 7.18
N LEU A 42 10.42 -15.08 7.54
CA LEU A 42 10.55 -13.75 8.18
C LEU A 42 10.54 -12.63 7.15
N GLU A 43 10.84 -12.94 5.89
CA GLU A 43 10.86 -11.96 4.80
C GLU A 43 9.46 -11.83 4.18
N ASP A 44 8.94 -10.60 4.18
CA ASP A 44 7.58 -10.31 3.73
C ASP A 44 7.58 -9.87 2.24
N ASP A 45 8.76 -9.54 1.69
CA ASP A 45 8.98 -9.09 0.32
C ASP A 45 9.27 -10.27 -0.62
N GLN A 46 8.24 -10.75 -1.32
CA GLN A 46 8.36 -11.87 -2.26
C GLN A 46 9.30 -11.56 -3.45
N THR A 47 9.42 -10.30 -3.87
CA THR A 47 10.34 -9.90 -4.94
C THR A 47 11.79 -10.01 -4.47
N ARG A 48 12.07 -9.62 -3.22
CA ARG A 48 13.39 -9.80 -2.60
C ARG A 48 13.75 -11.28 -2.45
N ILE A 49 12.81 -12.13 -2.09
CA ILE A 49 13.01 -13.59 -2.06
C ILE A 49 13.33 -14.11 -3.47
N GLY A 50 12.56 -13.71 -4.48
CA GLY A 50 12.80 -14.12 -5.87
C GLY A 50 14.17 -13.69 -6.41
N TYR A 51 14.57 -12.43 -6.16
CA TYR A 51 15.91 -11.96 -6.54
C TYR A 51 17.01 -12.58 -5.69
N ARG A 52 16.74 -12.96 -4.44
CA ARG A 52 17.71 -13.70 -3.63
C ARG A 52 17.99 -15.07 -4.26
N ILE A 53 16.95 -15.81 -4.63
CA ILE A 53 17.08 -17.11 -5.31
C ILE A 53 17.86 -16.95 -6.62
N ALA A 54 17.53 -15.92 -7.41
CA ALA A 54 18.24 -15.63 -8.65
C ALA A 54 19.74 -15.34 -8.46
N ARG A 55 20.15 -14.72 -7.34
CA ARG A 55 21.56 -14.40 -7.03
C ARG A 55 22.38 -15.63 -6.63
N GLU A 56 21.77 -16.58 -5.93
CA GLU A 56 22.46 -17.79 -5.46
C GLU A 56 22.43 -18.91 -6.50
N ASN A 57 21.65 -18.76 -7.59
CA ASN A 57 21.51 -19.76 -8.66
C ASN A 57 21.25 -21.17 -8.11
N THR A 58 20.52 -21.23 -6.99
CA THR A 58 20.21 -22.44 -6.22
C THR A 58 18.73 -22.78 -6.43
N PRO A 59 18.34 -24.07 -6.57
CA PRO A 59 16.93 -24.43 -6.57
C PRO A 59 16.26 -23.97 -5.28
N VAL A 60 14.95 -23.68 -5.36
CA VAL A 60 14.16 -23.25 -4.20
C VAL A 60 14.34 -24.25 -3.07
N LEU A 61 14.42 -23.74 -1.84
CA LEU A 61 14.83 -24.36 -0.57
C LEU A 61 14.37 -25.80 -0.27
N ALA A 62 13.53 -26.44 -1.08
CA ALA A 62 13.07 -27.81 -0.95
C ALA A 62 14.20 -28.86 -0.99
N GLU A 63 15.24 -28.71 -1.83
CA GLU A 63 16.33 -29.72 -1.92
C GLU A 63 17.37 -29.61 -0.80
N ALA A 64 17.47 -28.47 -0.10
CA ALA A 64 18.38 -28.31 1.04
C ALA A 64 17.87 -28.99 2.33
N MET A 65 16.63 -29.51 2.32
CA MET A 65 15.97 -30.09 3.50
C MET A 65 16.24 -31.59 3.71
N GLU A 66 16.85 -32.31 2.77
CA GLU A 66 16.98 -33.77 2.89
C GLU A 66 18.06 -34.26 3.87
N ARG A 67 18.94 -33.41 4.45
CA ARG A 67 20.05 -33.91 5.31
C ARG A 67 20.52 -33.03 6.49
N ILE A 68 19.68 -32.21 7.10
CA ILE A 68 20.15 -31.24 8.11
C ILE A 68 19.33 -31.30 9.41
N ASN A 69 19.98 -31.69 10.51
CA ASN A 69 19.44 -31.58 11.86
C ASN A 69 19.56 -30.13 12.36
N GLY A 70 18.53 -29.30 12.15
CA GLY A 70 18.47 -27.88 12.56
C GLY A 70 18.57 -26.90 11.39
N THR A 71 19.02 -25.67 11.62
CA THR A 71 19.29 -24.70 10.53
C THR A 71 20.59 -25.04 9.80
N ALA A 72 20.51 -25.25 8.48
CA ALA A 72 21.65 -25.34 7.58
C ALA A 72 22.51 -24.07 7.67
N ASP A 73 23.79 -24.20 8.03
CA ASP A 73 24.77 -23.10 8.05
C ASP A 73 25.95 -23.42 7.14
N PHE A 74 25.64 -23.90 5.92
CA PHE A 74 26.65 -24.14 4.89
C PHE A 74 26.81 -22.89 4.05
N GLN A 75 28.06 -22.46 3.86
CA GLN A 75 28.44 -21.41 2.93
C GLN A 75 29.46 -21.99 1.96
N ASP A 76 29.35 -21.62 0.68
CA ASP A 76 30.36 -22.01 -0.29
C ASP A 76 31.71 -21.39 0.06
N ASN A 77 32.80 -22.15 -0.14
CA ASN A 77 34.14 -21.68 0.22
C ASN A 77 34.51 -20.35 -0.47
N TYR A 78 33.96 -20.06 -1.65
CA TYR A 78 34.23 -18.81 -2.37
C TYR A 78 33.81 -17.56 -1.58
N ILE A 79 32.88 -17.68 -0.62
CA ILE A 79 32.47 -16.57 0.26
C ILE A 79 33.65 -16.12 1.12
N LEU A 80 34.45 -17.05 1.64
CA LEU A 80 35.66 -16.72 2.40
C LEU A 80 36.70 -16.02 1.52
N ASP A 81 36.88 -16.50 0.29
CA ASP A 81 37.80 -15.91 -0.68
C ASP A 81 37.36 -14.48 -1.04
N ARG A 82 36.07 -14.26 -1.31
CA ARG A 82 35.51 -12.92 -1.62
C ARG A 82 35.58 -11.97 -0.43
N LEU A 83 35.26 -12.42 0.78
CA LEU A 83 35.36 -11.60 1.98
C LEU A 83 36.81 -11.19 2.24
N SER A 84 37.76 -12.11 2.04
CA SER A 84 39.19 -11.79 2.12
C SER A 84 39.57 -10.73 1.07
N ASP A 85 39.19 -10.93 -0.19
CA ASP A 85 39.46 -9.99 -1.28
C ASP A 85 38.89 -8.59 -0.98
N PHE A 86 37.62 -8.50 -0.59
CA PHE A 86 36.95 -7.24 -0.28
C PHE A 86 37.46 -6.59 0.99
N SER A 87 37.97 -7.36 1.96
CA SER A 87 38.60 -6.80 3.15
C SER A 87 39.79 -5.90 2.80
N HIS A 88 40.50 -6.17 1.69
CA HIS A 88 41.61 -5.35 1.24
C HIS A 88 41.17 -3.97 0.74
N ALA A 89 39.91 -3.81 0.31
CA ALA A 89 39.33 -2.55 -0.13
C ALA A 89 38.93 -1.62 1.03
N VAL A 90 38.94 -2.12 2.27
CA VAL A 90 38.59 -1.37 3.48
C VAL A 90 39.82 -0.71 4.06
N CYS A 91 39.69 0.56 4.39
CA CYS A 91 40.77 1.41 4.88
C CYS A 91 40.36 2.21 6.12
N ARG A 92 41.37 2.64 6.86
CA ARG A 92 41.23 3.58 7.97
C ARG A 92 41.40 5.00 7.46
N LEU A 93 40.48 5.90 7.81
CA LEU A 93 40.55 7.31 7.44
C LEU A 93 41.26 8.11 8.52
N LEU A 94 42.31 8.84 8.13
CA LEU A 94 43.14 9.65 9.01
C LEU A 94 42.98 11.13 8.67
N LYS A 95 42.83 11.99 9.68
CA LYS A 95 42.89 13.46 9.56
C LYS A 95 44.01 13.98 10.44
N GLY A 96 45.02 14.62 9.83
CA GLY A 96 46.21 15.06 10.58
C GLY A 96 46.93 13.92 11.34
N GLY A 97 46.86 12.69 10.82
CA GLY A 97 47.44 11.49 11.45
C GLY A 97 46.59 10.82 12.53
N SER A 98 45.45 11.39 12.91
CA SER A 98 44.52 10.78 13.87
C SER A 98 43.42 9.99 13.14
N PRO A 99 43.09 8.76 13.59
CA PRO A 99 42.00 7.99 13.00
C PRO A 99 40.64 8.60 13.34
N ILE A 100 39.79 8.79 12.34
CA ILE A 100 38.48 9.42 12.48
C ILE A 100 37.31 8.57 11.97
N GLY A 101 37.58 7.51 11.21
CA GLY A 101 36.55 6.60 10.72
C GLY A 101 37.11 5.51 9.82
N THR A 102 36.20 4.74 9.24
CA THR A 102 36.47 3.72 8.23
C THR A 102 35.94 4.21 6.87
N GLY A 103 36.57 3.76 5.79
CA GLY A 103 36.05 3.95 4.44
C GLY A 103 36.42 2.77 3.56
N PHE A 104 35.80 2.65 2.40
CA PHE A 104 36.13 1.57 1.48
C PHE A 104 36.02 1.99 0.02
N LEU A 105 36.86 1.37 -0.79
CA LEU A 105 36.99 1.65 -2.21
C LEU A 105 35.78 1.08 -2.98
N VAL A 106 35.06 1.90 -3.75
CA VAL A 106 33.84 1.51 -4.50
C VAL A 106 34.00 1.58 -6.02
N THR A 107 34.96 2.35 -6.50
CA THR A 107 35.50 2.31 -7.89
C THR A 107 37.03 2.27 -7.80
N PRO A 108 37.78 2.10 -8.91
CA PRO A 108 39.25 2.10 -8.85
C PRO A 108 39.90 3.36 -8.23
N ASP A 109 39.15 4.45 -8.08
CA ASP A 109 39.63 5.75 -7.63
C ASP A 109 38.63 6.53 -6.74
N ILE A 110 37.50 5.95 -6.35
CA ILE A 110 36.49 6.58 -5.48
C ILE A 110 36.24 5.72 -4.24
N LEU A 111 36.24 6.38 -3.08
CA LEU A 111 35.99 5.81 -1.76
C LEU A 111 34.64 6.29 -1.22
N LEU A 112 33.96 5.42 -0.46
CA LEU A 112 32.74 5.71 0.28
C LEU A 112 33.00 5.71 1.79
N THR A 113 32.45 6.70 2.50
CA THR A 113 32.40 6.80 3.97
C THR A 113 31.20 7.66 4.40
N ASN A 114 31.05 7.95 5.69
CA ASN A 114 30.00 8.83 6.21
C ASN A 114 30.31 10.32 6.01
N HIS A 115 29.27 11.15 5.93
CA HIS A 115 29.45 12.60 5.86
C HIS A 115 30.01 13.18 7.16
N HIS A 116 29.59 12.70 8.33
CA HIS A 116 30.20 13.13 9.59
C HIS A 116 31.70 12.77 9.71
N VAL A 117 32.23 11.89 8.86
CA VAL A 117 33.67 11.62 8.73
C VAL A 117 34.32 12.61 7.75
N ILE A 118 33.66 12.93 6.63
CA ILE A 118 34.11 13.89 5.61
C ILE A 118 32.96 14.82 5.22
N GLU A 119 32.88 15.99 5.85
CA GLU A 119 31.74 16.90 5.68
C GLU A 119 31.85 17.78 4.43
N SER A 120 33.07 18.12 4.05
CA SER A 120 33.33 19.11 3.00
C SER A 120 34.58 18.79 2.19
N VAL A 121 34.67 19.44 1.03
CA VAL A 121 35.86 19.43 0.18
C VAL A 121 37.09 19.92 0.96
N GLN A 122 36.91 20.92 1.82
CA GLN A 122 37.99 21.49 2.63
C GLN A 122 38.49 20.49 3.68
N ASP A 123 37.59 19.73 4.31
CA ASP A 123 37.96 18.72 5.30
C ASP A 123 38.84 17.61 4.71
N ALA A 124 38.57 17.23 3.46
CA ALA A 124 39.29 16.16 2.79
C ALA A 124 40.75 16.49 2.43
N ASN A 125 41.13 17.77 2.36
CA ASN A 125 42.45 18.18 1.89
C ASN A 125 43.62 17.61 2.73
N ASP A 126 43.40 17.47 4.03
CA ASP A 126 44.41 16.98 4.99
C ASP A 126 44.13 15.52 5.43
N MET A 127 43.35 14.79 4.63
CA MET A 127 42.92 13.43 4.93
C MET A 127 43.60 12.38 4.05
N VAL A 128 43.81 11.21 4.66
CA VAL A 128 44.48 10.06 4.04
C VAL A 128 43.66 8.80 4.28
N ALA A 129 43.48 8.00 3.24
CA ALA A 129 42.98 6.63 3.32
C ALA A 129 44.16 5.66 3.49
N GLU A 130 44.19 4.96 4.63
CA GLU A 130 45.24 4.01 4.98
C GLU A 130 44.74 2.56 4.85
N PHE A 131 45.20 1.87 3.82
CA PHE A 131 44.89 0.48 3.53
C PHE A 131 45.89 -0.47 4.18
N ASN A 132 45.50 -1.74 4.35
CA ASN A 132 46.31 -2.80 4.97
C ASN A 132 46.80 -2.52 6.40
N TYR A 133 46.18 -1.57 7.12
CA TYR A 133 46.41 -1.39 8.54
C TYR A 133 45.77 -2.54 9.34
N GLU A 134 46.42 -3.69 9.35
CA GLU A 134 45.91 -4.94 9.91
C GLU A 134 47.05 -5.84 10.41
N LEU A 135 46.72 -6.89 11.17
CA LEU A 135 47.71 -7.85 11.65
C LEU A 135 47.98 -8.92 10.58
N ASP A 136 49.23 -9.31 10.45
CA ASP A 136 49.66 -10.43 9.62
C ASP A 136 49.12 -11.76 10.16
N GLY A 137 48.64 -12.61 9.24
CA GLY A 137 47.96 -13.85 9.58
C GLY A 137 48.84 -14.85 10.35
N ILE A 138 50.17 -14.82 10.11
CA ILE A 138 51.14 -15.76 10.66
C ILE A 138 51.85 -15.15 11.87
N SER A 139 52.52 -14.01 11.69
CA SER A 139 53.35 -13.37 12.71
C SER A 139 52.55 -12.64 13.78
N LYS A 140 51.27 -12.34 13.52
CA LYS A 140 50.40 -11.50 14.38
C LYS A 140 50.95 -10.10 14.62
N THR A 141 51.92 -9.66 13.82
CA THR A 141 52.48 -8.30 13.85
C THR A 141 51.75 -7.38 12.87
N LEU A 142 51.86 -6.07 13.04
CA LEU A 142 51.22 -5.11 12.13
C LEU A 142 51.87 -5.16 10.74
N LYS A 143 51.05 -5.26 9.69
CA LYS A 143 51.50 -5.19 8.30
C LYS A 143 51.93 -3.76 7.93
N LYS A 144 52.74 -3.66 6.88
CA LYS A 144 53.02 -2.35 6.25
C LYS A 144 51.72 -1.83 5.62
N SER A 145 51.25 -0.68 6.09
CA SER A 145 50.10 0.01 5.51
C SER A 145 50.47 0.81 4.26
N ALA A 146 49.47 1.10 3.43
CA ALA A 146 49.61 1.94 2.24
C ALA A 146 48.67 3.14 2.37
N SER A 147 49.22 4.34 2.29
CA SER A 147 48.51 5.60 2.53
C SER A 147 48.28 6.36 1.23
N PHE A 148 47.03 6.78 0.97
CA PHE A 148 46.64 7.51 -0.22
C PHE A 148 45.90 8.79 0.17
N ARG A 149 46.27 9.91 -0.44
CA ARG A 149 45.63 11.20 -0.17
C ARG A 149 44.25 11.24 -0.82
N LEU A 150 43.29 11.86 -0.14
CA LEU A 150 41.96 12.12 -0.70
C LEU A 150 42.02 13.33 -1.65
N ASP A 151 41.28 13.27 -2.75
CA ASP A 151 41.24 14.31 -3.77
C ASP A 151 39.81 14.56 -4.26
N ALA A 152 39.15 15.51 -3.61
CA ALA A 152 37.80 15.95 -3.95
C ALA A 152 37.68 16.59 -5.34
N SER A 153 38.79 17.01 -5.96
CA SER A 153 38.76 17.55 -7.33
C SER A 153 38.47 16.47 -8.38
N LYS A 154 38.77 15.21 -8.08
CA LYS A 154 38.47 14.06 -8.95
C LYS A 154 37.01 13.64 -8.86
N PHE A 155 36.49 13.54 -7.64
CA PHE A 155 35.10 13.23 -7.37
C PHE A 155 34.74 13.69 -5.96
N PHE A 156 33.59 14.33 -5.80
CA PHE A 156 33.04 14.64 -4.50
C PHE A 156 31.51 14.70 -4.58
N LEU A 157 30.84 13.84 -3.84
CA LEU A 157 29.39 13.86 -3.64
C LEU A 157 29.13 13.56 -2.16
N THR A 158 28.34 14.39 -1.49
CA THR A 158 28.06 14.22 -0.07
C THR A 158 26.59 14.50 0.23
N SER A 159 26.07 13.79 1.22
CA SER A 159 24.75 14.00 1.81
C SER A 159 24.91 14.32 3.28
N SER A 160 24.43 15.49 3.71
CA SER A 160 24.52 15.91 5.11
C SER A 160 23.74 15.01 6.06
N LEU A 161 24.10 15.04 7.34
CA LEU A 161 23.32 14.39 8.41
C LEU A 161 21.94 15.04 8.58
N GLU A 162 21.85 16.36 8.44
CA GLU A 162 20.60 17.12 8.56
C GLU A 162 19.81 17.13 7.24
N VAL A 163 18.47 17.10 7.34
CA VAL A 163 17.55 17.19 6.21
C VAL A 163 17.31 18.66 5.83
N SER A 164 17.62 19.02 4.58
CA SER A 164 17.35 20.33 3.98
C SER A 164 16.14 20.27 3.05
N LYS A 165 15.22 21.23 3.19
CA LYS A 165 14.09 21.40 2.25
C LYS A 165 14.50 22.00 0.89
N LEU A 166 15.72 22.54 0.81
CA LEU A 166 16.22 23.27 -0.37
C LEU A 166 17.24 22.44 -1.16
N THR A 167 17.84 21.43 -0.54
CA THR A 167 18.90 20.59 -1.13
C THR A 167 18.42 19.14 -1.16
N PRO A 168 18.20 18.55 -2.34
CA PRO A 168 17.77 17.16 -2.46
C PRO A 168 18.82 16.20 -1.87
N ASP A 169 18.38 14.99 -1.52
CA ASP A 169 19.22 13.88 -1.04
C ASP A 169 20.05 14.19 0.22
N THR A 170 19.62 15.14 1.04
CA THR A 170 20.19 15.43 2.38
C THR A 170 19.53 14.57 3.46
N GLY A 171 20.22 14.35 4.59
CA GLY A 171 19.78 13.47 5.68
C GLY A 171 20.26 12.03 5.58
N LEU A 172 21.10 11.68 4.60
CA LEU A 172 21.60 10.32 4.42
C LEU A 172 22.95 10.07 5.11
N ASP A 173 23.75 11.10 5.35
CA ASP A 173 25.06 11.03 6.00
C ASP A 173 26.10 10.14 5.27
N PHE A 174 26.37 10.40 4.00
CA PHE A 174 27.43 9.72 3.25
C PHE A 174 28.30 10.68 2.46
N THR A 175 29.53 10.29 2.18
CA THR A 175 30.46 10.99 1.28
C THR A 175 31.16 10.00 0.35
N LEU A 176 31.06 10.28 -0.94
CA LEU A 176 31.86 9.68 -2.00
C LEU A 176 32.95 10.65 -2.41
N ILE A 177 34.21 10.20 -2.40
CA ILE A 177 35.36 11.07 -2.65
C ILE A 177 36.44 10.38 -3.46
N GLY A 178 37.07 11.12 -4.36
CA GLY A 178 38.21 10.66 -5.15
C GLY A 178 39.45 10.40 -4.29
N VAL A 179 40.31 9.48 -4.74
CA VAL A 179 41.55 9.08 -4.08
C VAL A 179 42.73 9.18 -5.05
N ASP A 180 43.92 9.48 -4.54
CA ASP A 180 45.14 9.38 -5.34
C ASP A 180 45.43 7.93 -5.73
N VAL A 181 45.75 7.71 -7.01
CA VAL A 181 46.02 6.36 -7.56
C VAL A 181 47.43 5.86 -7.19
N THR A 182 48.24 6.72 -6.59
CA THR A 182 49.59 6.43 -6.10
C THR A 182 49.71 6.89 -4.65
N GLY A 183 50.15 5.99 -3.79
CA GLY A 183 50.29 6.22 -2.37
C GLY A 183 51.53 7.03 -2.01
N THR A 184 51.64 7.43 -0.75
CA THR A 184 52.71 8.27 -0.20
C THR A 184 54.11 7.72 -0.48
N PHE A 185 54.28 6.40 -0.58
CA PHE A 185 55.58 5.75 -0.85
C PHE A 185 55.63 5.04 -2.21
N GLY A 186 54.73 5.40 -3.14
CA GLY A 186 54.71 4.87 -4.51
C GLY A 186 53.86 3.61 -4.72
N GLU A 187 53.07 3.20 -3.72
CA GLU A 187 52.16 2.06 -3.84
C GLU A 187 51.02 2.34 -4.86
N PRO A 188 50.68 1.42 -5.78
CA PRO A 188 49.56 1.61 -6.69
C PRO A 188 48.21 1.29 -6.02
N LEU A 189 47.21 2.16 -6.15
CA LEU A 189 45.87 1.94 -5.59
C LEU A 189 45.16 0.73 -6.23
N LEU A 190 45.48 0.44 -7.50
CA LEU A 190 44.91 -0.68 -8.27
C LEU A 190 45.14 -2.06 -7.63
N GLN A 191 46.08 -2.19 -6.70
CA GLN A 191 46.26 -3.43 -5.93
C GLN A 191 45.08 -3.76 -5.02
N PHE A 192 44.21 -2.79 -4.74
CA PHE A 192 43.00 -2.95 -3.95
C PHE A 192 41.79 -3.04 -4.87
N ARG A 193 41.09 -4.19 -4.84
CA ARG A 193 39.92 -4.42 -5.68
C ARG A 193 38.71 -3.69 -5.10
N PRO A 194 38.02 -2.82 -5.85
CA PRO A 194 36.85 -2.10 -5.34
C PRO A 194 35.65 -3.00 -5.02
N ILE A 195 34.88 -2.62 -4.01
CA ILE A 195 33.58 -3.20 -3.65
C ILE A 195 32.50 -2.47 -4.45
N LYS A 196 31.96 -3.13 -5.47
CA LYS A 196 30.94 -2.54 -6.34
C LYS A 196 29.62 -2.28 -5.60
N LEU A 197 29.00 -1.13 -5.86
CA LEU A 197 27.69 -0.78 -5.32
C LEU A 197 26.58 -1.26 -6.27
N ASP A 198 25.82 -2.26 -5.83
CA ASP A 198 24.62 -2.73 -6.52
C ASP A 198 23.36 -2.20 -5.82
N GLY A 199 22.56 -1.40 -6.53
CA GLY A 199 21.31 -0.83 -6.02
C GLY A 199 20.09 -1.75 -6.12
N ASN A 200 20.21 -2.94 -6.73
CA ASN A 200 19.13 -3.91 -6.84
C ASN A 200 18.86 -4.61 -5.49
N VAL A 201 17.60 -5.03 -5.26
CA VAL A 201 17.20 -5.77 -4.04
C VAL A 201 17.57 -7.26 -4.15
N GLY A 202 17.31 -8.03 -3.08
CA GLY A 202 17.60 -9.48 -3.02
C GLY A 202 19.01 -9.84 -2.53
N LYS A 203 19.85 -8.86 -2.14
CA LYS A 203 21.20 -9.11 -1.61
C LYS A 203 21.19 -9.75 -0.22
N ILE A 204 20.18 -9.45 0.58
CA ILE A 204 19.94 -10.00 1.93
C ILE A 204 18.43 -10.11 2.18
N ILE A 205 18.01 -11.07 3.00
CA ILE A 205 16.63 -11.19 3.53
C ILE A 205 16.62 -11.14 5.07
N LYS A 206 15.50 -10.77 5.67
CA LYS A 206 15.36 -10.69 7.14
C LYS A 206 15.75 -12.01 7.82
N GLY A 207 16.54 -11.90 8.88
CA GLY A 207 17.08 -13.00 9.67
C GLY A 207 18.44 -13.51 9.21
N GLU A 208 18.91 -13.11 8.02
CA GLU A 208 20.25 -13.47 7.54
C GLU A 208 21.38 -12.76 8.25
N SER A 209 22.52 -13.44 8.29
CA SER A 209 23.74 -12.91 8.90
C SER A 209 24.39 -11.84 8.03
N CYS A 210 24.85 -10.79 8.70
CA CYS A 210 25.64 -9.71 8.11
C CYS A 210 27.12 -9.85 8.50
N ILE A 211 28.03 -9.24 7.77
CA ILE A 211 29.44 -9.13 8.16
C ILE A 211 29.86 -7.67 8.07
N ILE A 212 30.54 -7.17 9.08
CA ILE A 212 31.13 -5.83 9.06
C ILE A 212 32.66 -5.93 9.13
N ILE A 213 33.32 -5.22 8.21
CA ILE A 213 34.78 -5.11 8.15
C ILE A 213 35.15 -3.67 8.49
N GLN A 214 35.90 -3.46 9.57
CA GLN A 214 35.95 -2.15 10.23
C GLN A 214 37.29 -1.85 10.93
N HIS A 215 37.51 -0.58 11.27
CA HIS A 215 38.59 -0.10 12.13
C HIS A 215 38.07 0.45 13.47
N PRO A 216 37.56 -0.41 14.37
CA PRO A 216 36.97 0.02 15.64
C PRO A 216 38.03 0.72 16.51
N SER A 217 37.71 1.88 17.06
CA SER A 217 38.62 2.78 17.79
C SER A 217 39.89 3.16 17.01
N GLY A 218 39.85 3.06 15.69
CA GLY A 218 41.02 3.22 14.83
C GLY A 218 42.05 2.09 14.96
N LEU A 219 41.71 0.96 15.60
CA LEU A 219 42.60 -0.19 15.75
C LEU A 219 42.86 -0.91 14.41
N PRO A 220 43.85 -1.83 14.37
CA PRO A 220 44.06 -2.67 13.19
C PRO A 220 42.77 -3.40 12.81
N LYS A 221 42.52 -3.51 11.50
CA LYS A 221 41.28 -4.00 10.89
C LYS A 221 40.70 -5.22 11.63
N LYS A 222 39.41 -5.18 11.91
CA LYS A 222 38.63 -6.24 12.56
C LYS A 222 37.45 -6.63 11.68
N VAL A 223 37.00 -7.87 11.85
CA VAL A 223 35.81 -8.40 11.19
C VAL A 223 34.89 -8.94 12.28
N ALA A 224 33.63 -8.50 12.29
CA ALA A 224 32.61 -9.11 13.16
C ALA A 224 31.81 -10.14 12.34
N LEU A 225 31.85 -11.39 12.80
CA LEU A 225 31.33 -12.57 12.09
C LEU A 225 30.22 -13.30 12.87
N LYS A 226 30.06 -12.99 14.15
CA LYS A 226 29.22 -13.74 15.08
C LYS A 226 28.13 -12.84 15.63
N ASP A 227 26.91 -13.39 15.73
CA ASP A 227 25.73 -12.70 16.26
C ASP A 227 25.40 -11.40 15.51
N THR A 228 25.67 -11.40 14.20
CA THR A 228 25.49 -10.26 13.31
C THR A 228 24.31 -10.49 12.39
N LYS A 229 23.13 -9.87 12.63
CA LYS A 229 21.90 -10.23 11.89
C LYS A 229 21.09 -9.03 11.44
N PHE A 230 20.60 -9.09 10.21
CA PHE A 230 19.60 -8.16 9.71
C PHE A 230 18.21 -8.56 10.20
N PHE A 231 17.52 -7.68 10.92
CA PHE A 231 16.20 -8.01 11.47
C PHE A 231 15.12 -6.96 11.18
N SER A 232 15.49 -5.75 10.77
CA SER A 232 14.51 -4.69 10.43
C SER A 232 15.12 -3.63 9.50
N GLU A 233 14.29 -2.90 8.78
CA GLU A 233 14.71 -1.80 7.91
C GLU A 233 13.72 -0.63 7.91
N THR A 234 14.18 0.53 7.45
CA THR A 234 13.36 1.69 7.12
C THR A 234 13.48 2.01 5.63
N GLY A 235 12.89 3.11 5.15
CA GLY A 235 13.08 3.55 3.77
C GLY A 235 14.57 3.72 3.40
N THR A 236 15.38 4.27 4.30
CA THR A 236 16.78 4.65 4.01
C THR A 236 17.85 3.86 4.76
N ARG A 237 17.46 3.04 5.75
CA ARG A 237 18.39 2.37 6.67
C ARG A 237 18.10 0.88 6.83
N LEU A 238 19.14 0.09 7.09
CA LEU A 238 19.05 -1.26 7.66
C LEU A 238 19.35 -1.19 9.15
N VAL A 239 18.64 -1.99 9.94
CA VAL A 239 18.88 -2.20 11.36
C VAL A 239 19.35 -3.64 11.57
N TYR A 240 20.50 -3.78 12.23
CA TYR A 240 21.17 -5.05 12.41
C TYR A 240 21.94 -5.12 13.73
N GLU A 241 22.13 -6.32 14.24
CA GLU A 241 23.00 -6.58 15.39
C GLU A 241 24.44 -6.74 14.90
N THR A 242 25.41 -6.18 15.62
CA THR A 242 26.85 -6.44 15.47
C THR A 242 27.63 -5.68 16.54
N ASP A 243 28.84 -6.15 16.85
CA ASP A 243 29.79 -5.39 17.66
C ASP A 243 30.41 -4.26 16.84
N THR A 244 30.24 -3.00 17.28
CA THR A 244 30.92 -1.81 16.75
C THR A 244 31.48 -0.95 17.88
N LEU A 245 32.47 -0.11 17.57
CA LEU A 245 33.03 0.89 18.48
C LEU A 245 33.25 2.21 17.72
N PRO A 246 33.41 3.36 18.41
CA PRO A 246 33.76 4.62 17.75
C PRO A 246 34.90 4.45 16.74
N GLY A 247 34.77 4.92 15.50
CA GLY A 247 35.73 4.67 14.41
C GLY A 247 35.28 3.59 13.40
N SER A 248 34.26 2.80 13.75
CA SER A 248 33.56 1.91 12.82
C SER A 248 32.71 2.67 11.78
N SER A 249 32.35 3.93 12.02
CA SER A 249 31.58 4.75 11.08
C SER A 249 32.21 4.75 9.68
N GLY A 250 31.42 4.40 8.69
CA GLY A 250 31.82 4.34 7.28
C GLY A 250 32.28 2.95 6.82
N SER A 251 32.14 1.93 7.68
CA SER A 251 32.47 0.54 7.34
C SER A 251 31.43 -0.08 6.40
N PRO A 252 31.85 -0.96 5.47
CA PRO A 252 30.92 -1.75 4.67
C PRO A 252 30.27 -2.85 5.51
N VAL A 253 28.97 -3.03 5.31
CA VAL A 253 28.19 -4.15 5.82
C VAL A 253 27.85 -5.06 4.65
N PHE A 254 28.22 -6.33 4.75
CA PHE A 254 27.99 -7.36 3.74
C PHE A 254 26.90 -8.33 4.17
N ALA A 255 26.15 -8.86 3.21
CA ALA A 255 25.32 -10.04 3.43
C ALA A 255 26.20 -11.30 3.35
N LEU A 256 26.09 -12.22 4.32
CA LEU A 256 26.93 -13.42 4.35
C LEU A 256 26.71 -14.31 3.13
N GLY A 257 25.45 -14.56 2.74
CA GLY A 257 25.13 -15.53 1.67
C GLY A 257 25.48 -15.08 0.25
N THR A 258 25.39 -13.78 -0.05
CA THR A 258 25.78 -13.24 -1.38
C THR A 258 27.19 -12.67 -1.40
N CYS A 259 27.76 -12.35 -0.22
CA CYS A 259 28.98 -11.55 -0.06
C CYS A 259 28.90 -10.18 -0.76
N GLU A 260 27.70 -9.61 -0.84
CA GLU A 260 27.47 -8.29 -1.44
C GLU A 260 27.30 -7.21 -0.37
N VAL A 261 27.75 -5.99 -0.66
CA VAL A 261 27.58 -4.85 0.25
C VAL A 261 26.12 -4.42 0.26
N ILE A 262 25.54 -4.35 1.46
CA ILE A 262 24.12 -4.04 1.69
C ILE A 262 23.93 -2.67 2.34
N ALA A 263 24.87 -2.23 3.18
CA ALA A 263 24.81 -0.93 3.83
C ALA A 263 26.19 -0.33 4.13
N LEU A 264 26.20 0.98 4.34
CA LEU A 264 27.27 1.75 4.94
C LEU A 264 26.96 1.92 6.44
N HIS A 265 27.77 1.36 7.33
CA HIS A 265 27.56 1.48 8.78
C HIS A 265 27.63 2.95 9.21
N HIS A 266 26.61 3.43 9.92
CA HIS A 266 26.47 4.84 10.31
C HIS A 266 26.67 5.06 11.81
N SER A 267 25.89 4.36 12.65
CA SER A 267 25.98 4.48 14.11
C SER A 267 25.33 3.31 14.83
N GLY A 268 25.61 3.20 16.13
CA GLY A 268 24.87 2.34 17.05
C GLY A 268 23.46 2.87 17.29
N LEU A 269 22.52 1.96 17.53
CA LEU A 269 21.14 2.26 17.92
C LEU A 269 21.02 2.10 19.43
N SER A 270 20.74 3.19 20.14
CA SER A 270 20.61 3.20 21.60
C SER A 270 19.15 3.11 22.06
N ARG A 271 18.95 2.62 23.28
CA ARG A 271 17.68 2.73 24.01
C ARG A 271 17.41 4.18 24.36
N THR A 272 16.15 4.58 24.26
CA THR A 272 15.70 5.94 24.57
C THR A 272 14.50 5.95 25.50
N ASP A 273 14.25 7.09 26.13
CA ASP A 273 12.98 7.36 26.80
C ASP A 273 11.90 7.89 25.84
N ASP A 274 10.70 8.15 26.37
CA ASP A 274 9.54 8.69 25.64
C ASP A 274 9.78 10.07 24.99
N GLN A 275 10.91 10.72 25.29
CA GLN A 275 11.34 11.99 24.70
C GLN A 275 12.49 11.80 23.71
N ASN A 276 12.77 10.56 23.28
CA ASN A 276 13.87 10.17 22.40
C ASN A 276 15.26 10.51 22.95
N ARG A 277 15.41 10.59 24.29
CA ARG A 277 16.70 10.86 24.93
C ARG A 277 17.42 9.55 25.24
N VAL A 278 18.70 9.48 24.90
CA VAL A 278 19.54 8.29 25.05
C VAL A 278 19.65 7.86 26.51
N LEU A 279 19.53 6.56 26.76
CA LEU A 279 19.62 5.95 28.08
C LEU A 279 20.90 5.13 28.28
N THR A 280 21.37 5.10 29.52
CA THR A 280 22.39 4.17 30.00
C THR A 280 21.77 2.81 30.32
N LYS A 281 22.61 1.79 30.50
CA LYS A 281 22.17 0.43 30.91
C LYS A 281 21.40 0.40 32.24
N ASP A 282 21.63 1.39 33.09
CA ASP A 282 20.93 1.55 34.37
C ASP A 282 19.66 2.43 34.27
N GLY A 283 19.25 2.81 33.05
CA GLY A 283 18.06 3.60 32.77
C GLY A 283 18.20 5.10 33.10
N GLN A 284 19.41 5.62 33.26
CA GLN A 284 19.67 7.05 33.44
C GLN A 284 19.86 7.75 32.09
N LEU A 285 19.65 9.07 32.06
CA LEU A 285 19.92 9.86 30.85
C LEU A 285 21.42 9.91 30.56
N ALA A 286 21.81 9.50 29.35
CA ALA A 286 23.17 9.63 28.85
C ALA A 286 23.44 11.06 28.35
N THR A 287 24.70 11.45 28.37
CA THR A 287 25.19 12.78 27.96
C THR A 287 26.40 12.63 27.05
N ALA A 288 26.86 13.74 26.45
CA ALA A 288 28.08 13.75 25.64
C ALA A 288 29.36 13.30 26.39
N SER A 289 29.34 13.28 27.72
CA SER A 289 30.44 12.79 28.57
C SER A 289 30.26 11.35 29.06
N THR A 290 29.12 10.72 28.78
CA THR A 290 28.86 9.33 29.17
C THR A 290 29.75 8.40 28.33
N PRO A 291 30.50 7.47 28.96
CA PRO A 291 31.26 6.46 28.23
C PRO A 291 30.36 5.61 27.32
N ASP A 292 30.83 5.33 26.10
CA ASP A 292 30.06 4.57 25.10
C ASP A 292 29.65 3.16 25.60
N ASP A 293 30.43 2.53 26.46
CA ASP A 293 30.15 1.22 27.04
C ASP A 293 29.08 1.25 28.16
N GLU A 294 28.74 2.43 28.68
CA GLU A 294 27.64 2.63 29.63
C GLU A 294 26.28 2.90 28.93
N ILE A 295 26.30 3.28 27.65
CA ILE A 295 25.08 3.47 26.84
C ILE A 295 24.43 2.11 26.57
N ASP A 296 23.10 2.07 26.66
CA ASP A 296 22.34 0.85 26.37
C ASP A 296 22.10 0.72 24.85
N TRP A 297 23.01 0.04 24.17
CA TRP A 297 22.91 -0.25 22.74
C TRP A 297 22.01 -1.46 22.47
N ILE A 298 21.01 -1.26 21.60
CA ILE A 298 20.03 -2.29 21.22
C ILE A 298 20.21 -2.79 19.78
N GLY A 299 21.18 -2.24 19.05
CA GLY A 299 21.50 -2.63 17.68
C GLY A 299 22.41 -1.61 16.98
N ASN A 300 22.46 -1.67 15.66
CA ASN A 300 23.16 -0.72 14.80
C ASN A 300 22.27 -0.29 13.64
N GLU A 301 22.56 0.88 13.06
CA GLU A 301 22.00 1.28 11.78
C GLU A 301 23.06 1.44 10.68
N GLY A 302 22.64 1.20 9.44
CA GLY A 302 23.45 1.44 8.25
C GLY A 302 22.63 1.99 7.10
N ILE A 303 23.23 2.86 6.30
CA ILE A 303 22.62 3.49 5.13
C ILE A 303 22.56 2.47 4.00
N LYS A 304 21.38 2.25 3.42
CA LYS A 304 21.20 1.27 2.33
C LYS A 304 22.03 1.66 1.12
N VAL A 305 22.71 0.67 0.54
CA VAL A 305 23.47 0.87 -0.72
C VAL A 305 22.55 1.32 -1.87
N SER A 306 21.32 0.82 -1.93
CA SER A 306 20.34 1.25 -2.96
C SER A 306 20.09 2.76 -2.90
N VAL A 307 19.96 3.30 -1.70
CA VAL A 307 19.71 4.73 -1.48
C VAL A 307 20.93 5.58 -1.84
N ILE A 308 22.15 5.10 -1.54
CA ILE A 308 23.38 5.77 -1.98
C ILE A 308 23.49 5.77 -3.51
N VAL A 309 23.18 4.63 -4.15
CA VAL A 309 23.19 4.50 -5.63
C VAL A 309 22.17 5.45 -6.27
N ASN A 310 21.00 5.63 -5.66
CA ASN A 310 19.98 6.55 -6.15
C ASN A 310 20.42 8.01 -5.99
N ALA A 311 21.01 8.37 -4.85
CA ALA A 311 21.60 9.71 -4.67
C ALA A 311 22.72 9.98 -5.69
N VAL A 312 23.52 8.98 -6.06
CA VAL A 312 24.53 9.09 -7.14
C VAL A 312 23.89 9.31 -8.50
N ARG A 313 22.77 8.64 -8.78
CA ARG A 313 22.03 8.76 -10.05
C ARG A 313 21.46 10.16 -10.23
N ASP A 314 20.87 10.71 -9.17
CA ASP A 314 20.09 11.94 -9.20
C ASP A 314 20.94 13.20 -8.93
N ALA A 315 22.18 13.02 -8.45
CA ALA A 315 23.11 14.11 -8.16
C ALA A 315 23.41 14.99 -9.38
N LEU A 316 23.33 16.30 -9.15
CA LEU A 316 23.85 17.33 -10.05
C LEU A 316 25.37 17.40 -9.93
N LEU A 317 26.08 16.75 -10.86
CA LEU A 317 27.54 16.69 -10.89
C LEU A 317 28.13 17.49 -12.05
N PRO A 318 29.31 18.12 -11.87
CA PRO A 318 30.07 18.68 -12.99
C PRO A 318 30.45 17.63 -14.02
N ALA A 319 30.61 18.04 -15.28
CA ALA A 319 30.97 17.13 -16.38
C ALA A 319 32.27 16.32 -16.12
N SER A 320 33.21 16.87 -15.34
CA SER A 320 34.45 16.18 -14.95
C SER A 320 34.22 14.94 -14.08
N MET A 321 33.11 14.88 -13.33
CA MET A 321 32.78 13.80 -12.40
C MET A 321 31.87 12.74 -13.02
N GLU A 322 31.38 12.95 -14.24
CA GLU A 322 30.43 12.06 -14.91
C GLU A 322 30.97 10.64 -15.10
N LYS A 323 32.28 10.52 -15.40
CA LYS A 323 32.95 9.22 -15.52
C LYS A 323 32.89 8.45 -14.19
N GLY A 324 33.04 9.15 -13.06
CA GLY A 324 32.90 8.57 -11.74
C GLY A 324 31.48 8.09 -11.46
N ARG A 325 30.46 8.89 -11.83
CA ARG A 325 29.04 8.51 -11.74
C ARG A 325 28.75 7.23 -12.51
N GLN A 326 29.21 7.15 -13.76
CA GLN A 326 29.01 5.95 -14.59
C GLN A 326 29.68 4.71 -13.98
N ALA A 327 30.89 4.85 -13.44
CA ALA A 327 31.58 3.75 -12.77
C ALA A 327 30.80 3.25 -11.53
N LEU A 328 30.24 4.16 -10.73
CA LEU A 328 29.44 3.84 -9.54
C LEU A 328 28.11 3.16 -9.90
N LEU A 329 27.48 3.50 -11.03
CA LEU A 329 26.20 2.94 -11.47
C LEU A 329 26.33 1.62 -12.25
N SER A 330 27.52 1.32 -12.78
CA SER A 330 27.77 0.19 -13.68
C SER A 330 27.25 -1.16 -13.15
N ALA A 331 27.57 -1.48 -11.89
CA ALA A 331 27.20 -2.76 -11.28
C ALA A 331 25.67 -2.95 -11.19
N THR A 332 24.96 -1.88 -10.86
CA THR A 332 23.49 -1.90 -10.78
C THR A 332 22.88 -2.15 -12.16
N GLN A 333 23.43 -1.52 -13.19
CA GLN A 333 22.95 -1.64 -14.58
C GLN A 333 23.28 -3.02 -15.19
N GLU A 334 24.43 -3.59 -14.85
CA GLU A 334 24.86 -4.93 -15.29
C GLU A 334 24.01 -6.04 -14.67
N ALA A 335 23.70 -5.94 -13.37
CA ALA A 335 22.98 -6.98 -12.63
C ALA A 335 21.47 -6.99 -12.89
N ALA A 336 20.84 -5.83 -13.07
CA ALA A 336 19.39 -5.69 -13.24
C ALA A 336 18.77 -6.63 -14.30
N PRO A 337 19.27 -6.69 -15.56
CA PRO A 337 18.69 -7.58 -16.57
C PRO A 337 18.91 -9.06 -16.26
N GLN A 338 20.03 -9.43 -15.64
CA GLN A 338 20.35 -10.82 -15.29
C GLN A 338 19.41 -11.32 -14.19
N LEU A 339 19.18 -10.49 -13.16
CA LEU A 339 18.27 -10.80 -12.07
C LEU A 339 16.83 -10.94 -12.55
N GLN A 340 16.38 -10.07 -13.45
CA GLN A 340 15.04 -10.16 -14.04
C GLN A 340 14.86 -11.42 -14.89
N GLN A 341 15.87 -11.83 -15.65
CA GLN A 341 15.83 -13.06 -16.46
C GLN A 341 15.87 -14.33 -15.60
N ALA A 342 16.56 -14.28 -14.46
CA ALA A 342 16.73 -15.41 -13.54
C ALA A 342 15.65 -15.51 -12.46
N MET A 343 14.63 -14.63 -12.45
CA MET A 343 13.52 -14.74 -11.50
C MET A 343 12.73 -16.03 -11.72
N PRO A 344 12.49 -16.84 -10.68
CA PRO A 344 11.60 -17.99 -10.78
C PRO A 344 10.17 -17.56 -11.13
N ASP A 345 9.41 -18.45 -11.77
CA ASP A 345 7.97 -18.25 -12.00
C ASP A 345 7.26 -18.01 -10.66
N LYS A 346 6.43 -16.96 -10.58
CA LYS A 346 5.69 -16.58 -9.37
C LYS A 346 4.79 -17.72 -8.86
N SER A 347 4.32 -18.59 -9.75
CA SER A 347 3.53 -19.77 -9.39
C SER A 347 4.36 -20.88 -8.72
N ALA A 348 5.60 -21.10 -9.17
CA ALA A 348 6.54 -22.05 -8.57
C ALA A 348 7.00 -21.59 -7.18
N LEU A 349 7.36 -20.30 -7.04
CA LEU A 349 7.70 -19.66 -5.76
C LEU A 349 6.58 -19.84 -4.71
N LYS A 350 5.32 -19.64 -5.11
CA LYS A 350 4.17 -19.78 -4.21
C LYS A 350 3.92 -21.24 -3.82
N ALA A 351 3.95 -22.16 -4.79
CA ALA A 351 3.74 -23.58 -4.53
C ALA A 351 4.80 -24.17 -3.57
N GLU A 352 6.06 -23.77 -3.71
CA GLU A 352 7.13 -24.24 -2.82
C GLU A 352 7.10 -23.58 -1.44
N MET A 353 6.71 -22.30 -1.33
CA MET A 353 6.47 -21.65 -0.03
C MET A 353 5.29 -22.30 0.71
N ASP A 354 4.24 -22.71 -0.01
CA ASP A 354 3.10 -23.42 0.54
C ASP A 354 3.49 -24.84 1.00
N ASP A 355 4.38 -25.54 0.29
CA ASP A 355 4.86 -26.89 0.67
C ASP A 355 5.75 -26.87 1.93
N ILE A 356 6.53 -25.81 2.13
CA ILE A 356 7.31 -25.56 3.37
C ILE A 356 6.37 -25.29 4.58
N SER A 357 5.08 -25.04 4.37
CA SER A 357 4.06 -24.94 5.44
C SER A 357 3.64 -26.29 6.01
N ASN A 358 3.86 -27.38 5.27
CA ASN A 358 3.30 -28.70 5.56
C ASN A 358 4.28 -29.68 6.25
N VAL A 359 5.48 -29.23 6.65
CA VAL A 359 6.44 -30.08 7.37
C VAL A 359 6.05 -30.21 8.85
N PRO A 360 5.72 -31.42 9.37
CA PRO A 360 5.36 -31.59 10.76
C PRO A 360 6.60 -31.45 11.65
N SER A 361 6.57 -30.51 12.59
CA SER A 361 7.55 -30.41 13.67
C SER A 361 7.37 -31.57 14.66
N SER A 362 8.11 -32.68 14.47
CA SER A 362 8.21 -33.75 15.46
C SER A 362 9.58 -33.72 16.16
N PRO A 363 9.65 -33.80 17.50
CA PRO A 363 10.93 -33.84 18.20
C PRO A 363 11.56 -35.23 18.15
N GLY A 364 12.75 -35.30 17.55
CA GLY A 364 13.86 -36.21 17.85
C GLY A 364 13.58 -37.70 18.04
N GLN A 365 13.91 -38.50 17.02
CA GLN A 365 14.46 -39.85 17.21
C GLN A 365 15.62 -40.09 16.23
N LEU A 366 16.77 -40.46 16.78
CA LEU A 366 17.99 -40.85 16.05
C LEU A 366 17.73 -42.15 15.25
N PRO A 367 18.13 -42.25 13.97
CA PRO A 367 18.03 -43.51 13.24
C PRO A 367 19.28 -44.37 13.43
N ASP A 368 19.03 -45.64 13.76
CA ASP A 368 19.97 -46.75 13.73
C ASP A 368 20.17 -47.26 12.28
N HIS A 369 21.37 -47.76 11.98
CA HIS A 369 21.78 -48.22 10.66
C HIS A 369 21.19 -49.60 10.30
N SER A 370 20.59 -49.79 9.11
CA SER A 370 20.83 -50.94 8.21
C SER A 370 19.88 -51.07 6.99
N SER A 371 20.40 -50.76 5.79
CA SER A 371 20.26 -51.49 4.50
C SER A 371 18.85 -51.77 3.87
N PRO A 372 18.76 -52.33 2.64
CA PRO A 372 18.79 -51.61 1.36
C PRO A 372 17.51 -51.77 0.49
N HIS A 373 17.38 -50.91 -0.53
CA HIS A 373 16.31 -50.83 -1.56
C HIS A 373 15.78 -52.15 -2.14
N PRO A 374 14.54 -52.12 -2.68
CA PRO A 374 14.33 -52.59 -4.06
C PRO A 374 13.48 -51.65 -4.96
N PRO A 375 13.54 -51.83 -6.30
CA PRO A 375 13.09 -50.85 -7.31
C PRO A 375 11.80 -51.28 -8.04
N VAL A 376 10.93 -50.35 -8.45
CA VAL A 376 9.85 -50.66 -9.42
C VAL A 376 9.55 -49.49 -10.37
N GLN A 377 10.04 -49.68 -11.59
CA GLN A 377 9.40 -49.52 -12.92
C GLN A 377 8.63 -48.24 -13.29
N SER A 378 9.21 -47.55 -14.28
CA SER A 378 8.63 -46.57 -15.20
C SER A 378 7.86 -47.21 -16.36
N LEU A 379 6.84 -46.48 -16.87
CA LEU A 379 6.55 -46.10 -18.27
C LEU A 379 5.02 -45.92 -18.48
N PRO A 380 4.52 -45.20 -19.52
CA PRO A 380 4.83 -43.82 -19.93
C PRO A 380 3.57 -43.05 -20.41
N VAL A 381 3.53 -41.71 -20.38
CA VAL A 381 2.67 -40.94 -21.31
C VAL A 381 3.36 -39.67 -21.80
N LYS A 382 3.83 -39.77 -23.05
CA LYS A 382 3.97 -38.76 -24.11
C LYS A 382 4.05 -37.29 -23.71
N GLU A 383 5.28 -36.79 -23.73
CA GLU A 383 5.60 -35.45 -24.20
C GLU A 383 5.16 -35.28 -25.66
N THR A 384 4.50 -34.16 -25.94
CA THR A 384 4.62 -33.46 -27.22
C THR A 384 5.33 -32.15 -26.92
N SER A 385 6.61 -32.13 -27.25
CA SER A 385 7.44 -30.94 -27.37
C SER A 385 6.88 -30.00 -28.44
N MET A 386 7.03 -28.69 -28.22
CA MET A 386 7.21 -27.76 -29.32
C MET A 386 8.31 -26.75 -28.96
N ASP A 387 9.24 -26.65 -29.90
CA ASP A 387 10.55 -26.04 -29.82
C ASP A 387 10.58 -24.55 -29.47
N LEU A 388 11.70 -24.17 -28.83
CA LEU A 388 12.20 -22.80 -28.82
C LEU A 388 12.51 -22.34 -30.25
N SER A 389 11.91 -21.22 -30.65
CA SER A 389 12.42 -20.41 -31.76
C SER A 389 12.78 -18.99 -31.29
N THR A 390 14.05 -18.68 -31.46
CA THR A 390 14.75 -17.38 -31.45
C THR A 390 13.90 -16.10 -31.58
N GLY A 391 14.09 -15.19 -30.62
CA GLY A 391 14.07 -13.72 -30.74
C GLY A 391 12.81 -13.04 -31.30
N THR A 392 11.92 -12.57 -30.43
CA THR A 392 11.11 -11.34 -30.62
C THR A 392 10.49 -10.87 -29.29
N ALA A 393 10.20 -9.56 -29.17
CA ALA A 393 9.67 -8.83 -28.01
C ALA A 393 8.73 -9.61 -27.07
N ALA A 394 8.98 -9.50 -25.76
CA ALA A 394 8.20 -10.13 -24.70
C ALA A 394 6.71 -9.78 -24.80
N SER A 395 5.86 -10.80 -24.78
CA SER A 395 4.41 -10.68 -24.87
C SER A 395 3.79 -10.73 -23.47
N SER A 396 2.93 -9.77 -23.11
CA SER A 396 2.24 -9.74 -21.82
C SER A 396 0.81 -10.27 -21.95
N GLN A 397 0.35 -11.03 -20.96
CA GLN A 397 -1.06 -11.38 -20.84
C GLN A 397 -1.85 -10.16 -20.36
N SER A 398 -2.93 -9.84 -21.06
CA SER A 398 -3.84 -8.73 -20.76
C SER A 398 -5.27 -9.25 -20.71
N SER A 399 -6.01 -8.86 -19.67
CA SER A 399 -7.44 -9.14 -19.54
C SER A 399 -8.25 -7.99 -20.09
N PHE A 400 -9.41 -8.30 -20.66
CA PHE A 400 -10.32 -7.33 -21.25
C PHE A 400 -11.75 -7.63 -20.83
N ILE A 401 -12.53 -6.57 -20.60
CA ILE A 401 -13.97 -6.66 -20.37
C ILE A 401 -14.68 -6.07 -21.59
N ILE A 402 -15.63 -6.80 -22.15
CA ILE A 402 -16.41 -6.41 -23.31
C ILE A 402 -17.91 -6.47 -23.04
N ALA A 403 -18.67 -5.55 -23.64
CA ALA A 403 -20.13 -5.58 -23.63
C ALA A 403 -20.64 -6.24 -24.92
N VAL A 404 -21.43 -7.31 -24.77
CA VAL A 404 -21.91 -8.15 -25.86
C VAL A 404 -23.35 -8.58 -25.62
N ILE A 405 -24.15 -8.71 -26.68
CA ILE A 405 -25.47 -9.34 -26.59
C ILE A 405 -25.32 -10.81 -26.23
N ASN A 406 -25.89 -11.23 -25.09
CA ASN A 406 -25.88 -12.59 -24.58
C ASN A 406 -26.76 -13.53 -25.42
N LYS A 407 -26.28 -13.88 -26.61
CA LYS A 407 -26.87 -14.87 -27.53
C LYS A 407 -25.76 -15.82 -28.00
N PRO A 408 -26.02 -17.14 -28.08
CA PRO A 408 -25.01 -18.10 -28.54
C PRO A 408 -24.36 -17.71 -29.87
N ALA A 409 -25.15 -17.26 -30.84
CA ALA A 409 -24.63 -16.84 -32.15
C ALA A 409 -23.71 -15.61 -32.07
N SER A 410 -24.01 -14.65 -31.20
CA SER A 410 -23.17 -13.46 -30.98
C SER A 410 -21.85 -13.82 -30.30
N ILE A 411 -21.92 -14.66 -29.26
CA ILE A 411 -20.77 -15.15 -28.50
C ILE A 411 -19.83 -15.94 -29.43
N THR A 412 -20.35 -16.95 -30.15
CA THR A 412 -19.54 -17.76 -31.07
C THR A 412 -18.91 -16.93 -32.19
N ALA A 413 -19.61 -15.91 -32.70
CA ALA A 413 -19.06 -15.02 -33.73
C ALA A 413 -17.87 -14.21 -33.19
N ILE A 414 -17.98 -13.68 -31.97
CA ILE A 414 -16.92 -12.91 -31.34
C ILE A 414 -15.73 -13.81 -30.96
N GLU A 415 -15.97 -14.97 -30.35
CA GLU A 415 -14.93 -15.95 -30.04
C GLU A 415 -14.15 -16.38 -31.29
N ALA A 416 -14.83 -16.55 -32.42
CA ALA A 416 -14.17 -16.85 -33.70
C ALA A 416 -13.26 -15.71 -34.18
N ILE A 417 -13.71 -14.45 -34.06
CA ILE A 417 -12.89 -13.27 -34.41
C ILE A 417 -11.71 -13.12 -33.45
N LEU A 418 -11.94 -13.24 -32.14
CA LEU A 418 -10.89 -13.15 -31.12
C LEU A 418 -9.87 -14.28 -31.28
N SER A 419 -10.31 -15.51 -31.52
CA SER A 419 -9.42 -16.66 -31.77
C SER A 419 -8.59 -16.50 -33.04
N ALA A 420 -9.12 -15.81 -34.06
CA ALA A 420 -8.37 -15.47 -35.27
C ALA A 420 -7.34 -14.37 -35.02
N LYS A 421 -7.63 -13.42 -34.12
CA LYS A 421 -6.74 -12.31 -33.75
C LYS A 421 -5.67 -12.70 -32.73
N TYR A 422 -6.00 -13.56 -31.76
CA TYR A 422 -5.14 -13.95 -30.63
C TYR A 422 -5.11 -15.49 -30.45
N PRO A 423 -4.34 -16.24 -31.25
CA PRO A 423 -4.21 -17.68 -31.05
C PRO A 423 -3.46 -18.02 -29.74
N PRO A 424 -3.78 -19.14 -29.04
CA PRO A 424 -4.79 -20.18 -29.35
C PRO A 424 -6.24 -19.76 -29.03
N GLN A 425 -7.23 -20.64 -29.27
CA GLN A 425 -8.67 -20.34 -29.16
C GLN A 425 -9.04 -19.51 -27.90
N VAL A 426 -9.69 -18.37 -28.11
CA VAL A 426 -10.17 -17.45 -27.07
C VAL A 426 -11.63 -17.74 -26.77
N GLN A 427 -11.93 -17.99 -25.50
CA GLN A 427 -13.30 -18.08 -24.98
C GLN A 427 -13.60 -16.85 -24.13
N ILE A 428 -14.86 -16.43 -24.13
CA ILE A 428 -15.33 -15.29 -23.33
C ILE A 428 -16.28 -15.77 -22.23
N GLU A 429 -16.16 -15.21 -21.04
CA GLU A 429 -16.92 -15.64 -19.85
C GLU A 429 -17.79 -14.51 -19.30
N LEU A 430 -19.02 -14.80 -18.88
CA LEU A 430 -19.90 -13.82 -18.24
C LEU A 430 -19.32 -13.38 -16.90
N ILE A 431 -19.28 -12.07 -16.65
CA ILE A 431 -18.83 -11.50 -15.38
C ILE A 431 -19.93 -11.59 -14.30
N THR A 432 -21.20 -11.59 -14.71
CA THR A 432 -22.37 -11.65 -13.83
C THR A 432 -23.33 -12.78 -14.25
N PRO A 433 -22.87 -14.04 -14.21
CA PRO A 433 -23.60 -15.17 -14.77
C PRO A 433 -24.95 -15.46 -14.07
N ALA A 434 -25.07 -15.21 -12.77
CA ALA A 434 -26.29 -15.54 -12.02
C ALA A 434 -27.47 -14.62 -12.37
N THR A 435 -27.18 -13.39 -12.79
CA THR A 435 -28.18 -12.38 -13.14
C THR A 435 -28.25 -12.07 -14.64
N ALA A 436 -27.47 -12.78 -15.46
CA ALA A 436 -27.43 -12.55 -16.90
C ALA A 436 -28.76 -12.91 -17.56
N VAL A 437 -29.25 -12.01 -18.44
CA VAL A 437 -30.51 -12.22 -19.16
C VAL A 437 -30.23 -12.59 -20.62
N PRO A 438 -30.71 -13.76 -21.10
CA PRO A 438 -30.56 -14.13 -22.50
C PRO A 438 -31.14 -13.08 -23.45
N GLY A 439 -30.36 -12.71 -24.47
CA GLY A 439 -30.76 -11.73 -25.47
C GLY A 439 -30.61 -10.26 -25.06
N LYS A 440 -30.15 -9.97 -23.84
CA LYS A 440 -29.74 -8.63 -23.39
C LYS A 440 -28.24 -8.44 -23.52
N GLU A 441 -27.81 -7.20 -23.47
CA GLU A 441 -26.39 -6.86 -23.37
C GLU A 441 -25.86 -7.23 -21.99
N GLU A 442 -24.73 -7.93 -21.96
CA GLU A 442 -24.07 -8.37 -20.73
C GLU A 442 -22.56 -8.15 -20.86
N LEU A 443 -21.87 -8.09 -19.72
CA LEU A 443 -20.42 -7.98 -19.67
C LEU A 443 -19.76 -9.36 -19.68
N PHE A 444 -18.76 -9.49 -20.54
CA PHE A 444 -17.92 -10.68 -20.67
C PHE A 444 -16.45 -10.31 -20.43
N THR A 445 -15.67 -11.25 -19.89
CA THR A 445 -14.23 -11.12 -19.70
C THR A 445 -13.49 -12.17 -20.50
N PHE A 446 -12.27 -11.85 -20.91
CA PHE A 446 -11.33 -12.80 -21.50
C PHE A 446 -9.89 -12.31 -21.34
N THR A 447 -8.93 -13.23 -21.42
CA THR A 447 -7.50 -12.93 -21.31
C THR A 447 -6.78 -13.35 -22.58
N VAL A 448 -5.98 -12.45 -23.14
CA VAL A 448 -5.17 -12.69 -24.35
C VAL A 448 -3.74 -12.20 -24.16
N THR A 449 -2.83 -12.81 -24.89
CA THR A 449 -1.44 -12.37 -24.96
C THR A 449 -1.30 -11.35 -26.09
N SER A 450 -1.02 -10.08 -25.78
CA SER A 450 -0.78 -9.01 -26.78
C SER A 450 0.62 -8.40 -26.61
N ARG A 451 1.14 -7.82 -27.71
CA ARG A 451 2.38 -7.02 -27.72
C ARG A 451 2.09 -5.51 -27.74
N ASN A 452 0.82 -5.12 -27.82
CA ASN A 452 0.40 -3.72 -27.92
C ASN A 452 0.02 -3.14 -26.56
N ASN A 453 -0.04 -1.81 -26.46
CA ASN A 453 -0.62 -1.11 -25.32
C ASN A 453 -2.07 -1.58 -25.10
N PRO A 454 -2.44 -2.08 -23.89
CA PRO A 454 -3.76 -2.63 -23.63
C PRO A 454 -4.92 -1.64 -23.87
N PHE A 455 -4.73 -0.34 -23.63
CA PHE A 455 -5.77 0.68 -23.86
C PHE A 455 -6.05 0.90 -25.35
N GLU A 456 -5.01 0.86 -26.19
CA GLU A 456 -5.18 0.89 -27.65
C GLU A 456 -5.78 -0.42 -28.17
N GLU A 457 -5.41 -1.56 -27.58
CA GLU A 457 -6.01 -2.85 -27.90
C GLU A 457 -7.52 -2.87 -27.57
N ALA A 458 -7.93 -2.30 -26.43
CA ALA A 458 -9.34 -2.14 -26.06
C ALA A 458 -10.11 -1.28 -27.08
N LYS A 459 -9.53 -0.18 -27.56
CA LYS A 459 -10.15 0.63 -28.64
C LYS A 459 -10.34 -0.17 -29.92
N GLN A 460 -9.38 -1.02 -30.29
CA GLN A 460 -9.52 -1.91 -31.46
C GLN A 460 -10.57 -3.00 -31.25
N LEU A 461 -10.65 -3.56 -30.04
CA LEU A 461 -11.68 -4.55 -29.69
C LEU A 461 -13.09 -3.98 -29.83
N ALA A 462 -13.30 -2.73 -29.43
CA ALA A 462 -14.58 -2.05 -29.59
C ALA A 462 -14.99 -1.78 -31.05
N GLN A 463 -14.06 -1.91 -32.01
CA GLN A 463 -14.38 -1.80 -33.44
C GLN A 463 -14.88 -3.13 -34.04
N ILE A 464 -14.81 -4.23 -33.30
CA ILE A 464 -15.28 -5.54 -33.76
C ILE A 464 -16.82 -5.55 -33.79
N PRO A 465 -17.45 -5.89 -34.93
CA PRO A 465 -18.91 -5.95 -35.02
C PRO A 465 -19.51 -6.88 -33.96
N GLY A 466 -20.43 -6.34 -33.16
CA GLY A 466 -21.11 -7.07 -32.07
C GLY A 466 -20.49 -6.88 -30.69
N ILE A 467 -19.28 -6.32 -30.60
CA ILE A 467 -18.75 -5.74 -29.36
C ILE A 467 -19.23 -4.30 -29.29
N HIS A 468 -20.02 -3.96 -28.29
CA HIS A 468 -20.53 -2.59 -28.11
C HIS A 468 -19.55 -1.73 -27.31
N TYR A 469 -18.76 -2.36 -26.45
CA TYR A 469 -17.74 -1.70 -25.66
C TYR A 469 -16.60 -2.67 -25.32
N ALA A 470 -15.40 -2.14 -25.12
CA ALA A 470 -14.27 -2.87 -24.56
C ALA A 470 -13.42 -1.97 -23.65
N GLU A 471 -13.11 -2.43 -22.43
CA GLU A 471 -12.02 -1.92 -21.58
C GLU A 471 -10.91 -2.93 -21.44
N ALA A 472 -9.70 -2.40 -21.29
CA ALA A 472 -8.60 -3.15 -20.75
C ALA A 472 -8.75 -3.25 -19.23
N ASP A 473 -8.79 -4.48 -18.72
CA ASP A 473 -8.79 -4.80 -17.29
C ASP A 473 -7.34 -4.83 -16.78
N VAL A 474 -6.67 -3.69 -16.94
CA VAL A 474 -5.25 -3.49 -16.62
C VAL A 474 -5.13 -3.03 -15.18
N PRO A 475 -4.09 -3.48 -14.46
CA PRO A 475 -3.77 -2.94 -13.17
C PRO A 475 -3.63 -1.41 -13.18
N LEU A 476 -4.53 -0.71 -12.49
CA LEU A 476 -4.33 0.68 -12.09
C LEU A 476 -3.23 0.72 -11.04
N TYR A 477 -2.01 1.05 -11.44
CA TYR A 477 -0.93 1.29 -10.49
C TYR A 477 -1.16 2.65 -9.81
N LEU A 478 -1.81 2.63 -8.64
CA LEU A 478 -1.46 3.60 -7.63
C LEU A 478 -0.08 3.20 -7.13
N ASN A 479 0.83 4.16 -6.95
CA ASN A 479 2.03 3.97 -6.14
C ASN A 479 1.65 3.83 -4.63
N ALA A 480 0.57 3.08 -4.36
CA ALA A 480 0.18 2.58 -3.06
C ALA A 480 0.74 1.15 -2.86
N ASP A 481 1.37 0.54 -3.87
CA ASP A 481 2.39 -0.46 -3.61
C ASP A 481 3.71 0.27 -3.32
N THR A 482 4.25 0.03 -2.12
CA THR A 482 5.61 0.39 -1.66
C THR A 482 5.89 1.83 -1.20
N ALA A 483 5.18 2.34 -0.20
CA ALA A 483 5.75 3.34 0.72
C ALA A 483 5.09 3.27 2.12
N LEU A 484 5.93 3.25 3.16
CA LEU A 484 5.55 3.33 4.58
C LEU A 484 4.40 4.32 4.82
N VAL A 485 3.24 3.84 5.28
CA VAL A 485 2.32 4.68 6.05
C VAL A 485 3.07 5.08 7.32
N ARG A 486 3.43 6.36 7.38
CA ARG A 486 4.07 7.00 8.54
C ARG A 486 3.15 6.86 9.75
N ARG A 487 3.55 6.16 10.81
CA ARG A 487 3.11 6.49 12.17
C ARG A 487 4.05 7.56 12.72
N GLY A 488 3.71 8.81 12.44
CA GLY A 488 4.30 10.02 12.99
C GLY A 488 3.19 11.05 13.22
N PRO A 489 3.34 11.99 14.16
CA PRO A 489 2.26 12.89 14.52
C PRO A 489 1.97 13.84 13.36
N ALA A 490 0.74 13.75 12.84
CA ALA A 490 0.14 14.55 11.78
C ALA A 490 0.58 14.28 10.31
N MET A 491 -0.44 13.91 9.50
CA MET A 491 -0.55 13.79 8.02
C MET A 491 -0.22 12.41 7.43
N THR A 492 -1.11 11.69 6.72
CA THR A 492 -2.48 11.90 6.20
C THR A 492 -3.23 10.55 6.31
N ALA A 493 -4.15 10.42 7.27
CA ALA A 493 -5.11 9.32 7.26
C ALA A 493 -6.32 9.75 6.43
N THR A 494 -6.91 8.82 5.67
CA THR A 494 -8.17 9.11 4.95
C THR A 494 -9.38 9.16 5.89
N GLU A 495 -9.24 8.63 7.11
CA GLU A 495 -10.28 8.62 8.12
C GLU A 495 -10.13 9.71 9.18
N SER A 496 -8.99 9.94 9.83
CA SER A 496 -8.75 11.17 10.63
C SER A 496 -7.33 11.24 11.18
N VAL A 497 -6.89 12.39 11.69
CA VAL A 497 -5.57 12.55 12.34
C VAL A 497 -5.36 11.59 13.54
N SER A 498 -6.42 11.05 14.13
CA SER A 498 -6.37 10.16 15.31
C SER A 498 -6.76 8.70 15.03
N LEU A 499 -7.26 8.40 13.82
CA LEU A 499 -7.57 7.04 13.36
C LEU A 499 -6.62 6.70 12.22
N ALA A 500 -5.80 5.66 12.42
CA ALA A 500 -5.00 5.12 11.35
C ALA A 500 -5.87 4.26 10.43
N ASP A 501 -5.51 4.28 9.15
CA ASP A 501 -6.16 3.48 8.12
C ASP A 501 -6.01 1.97 8.39
N ASP A 502 -5.07 1.56 9.27
CA ASP A 502 -4.79 0.17 9.67
C ASP A 502 -5.68 -0.41 10.79
N GLY A 503 -6.81 0.23 11.08
CA GLY A 503 -7.76 -0.26 12.09
C GLY A 503 -7.42 0.13 13.53
N TYR A 504 -6.24 0.73 13.76
CA TYR A 504 -5.86 1.23 15.07
C TYR A 504 -6.15 2.73 15.21
N GLY A 505 -6.31 3.18 16.46
CA GLY A 505 -6.48 4.60 16.73
C GLY A 505 -6.19 4.95 18.18
N ILE A 506 -6.28 6.26 18.47
CA ILE A 506 -6.17 6.80 19.82
C ILE A 506 -7.49 7.48 20.17
N PRO A 507 -8.07 7.22 21.36
CA PRO A 507 -9.25 7.95 21.82
C PRO A 507 -9.03 9.45 21.77
N ASN A 508 -9.95 10.15 21.12
CA ASN A 508 -9.86 11.58 20.83
C ASN A 508 -11.09 12.36 21.30
N GLU A 509 -11.88 11.81 22.22
CA GLU A 509 -13.08 12.47 22.74
C GLU A 509 -12.83 13.84 23.41
N PRO A 510 -11.72 14.07 24.15
CA PRO A 510 -11.42 15.41 24.67
C PRO A 510 -11.29 16.47 23.56
N ARG A 511 -10.70 16.11 22.40
CA ARG A 511 -10.62 16.99 21.24
C ARG A 511 -12.01 17.29 20.69
N PHE A 512 -12.81 16.25 20.47
CA PHE A 512 -14.18 16.37 19.99
C PHE A 512 -15.03 17.31 20.87
N LEU A 513 -14.97 17.12 22.19
CA LEU A 513 -15.69 17.98 23.12
C LEU A 513 -15.22 19.42 23.03
N ASP A 514 -13.91 19.68 23.00
CA ASP A 514 -13.37 21.03 22.87
C ASP A 514 -13.81 21.71 21.55
N ASP A 515 -13.75 20.98 20.44
CA ASP A 515 -14.13 21.49 19.12
C ASP A 515 -15.62 21.88 19.05
N TYR A 516 -16.51 21.09 19.66
CA TYR A 516 -17.97 21.24 19.53
C TYR A 516 -18.72 21.79 20.74
N THR A 517 -18.03 22.07 21.85
CA THR A 517 -18.60 22.79 23.01
C THR A 517 -17.93 24.16 23.22
N ASN A 518 -16.60 24.25 23.11
CA ASN A 518 -15.84 25.47 23.38
C ASN A 518 -15.58 26.31 22.12
N LYS A 519 -15.01 25.70 21.07
CA LYS A 519 -14.59 26.43 19.86
C LYS A 519 -15.77 26.79 18.97
N ALA A 520 -16.66 25.84 18.75
CA ALA A 520 -17.90 26.04 18.02
C ALA A 520 -19.03 25.33 18.76
N LYS A 521 -20.18 25.98 18.93
CA LYS A 521 -21.30 25.37 19.64
C LYS A 521 -22.12 24.49 18.69
N SER A 522 -21.99 23.17 18.82
CA SER A 522 -22.84 22.21 18.11
C SER A 522 -24.29 22.20 18.66
N PRO A 523 -25.31 21.98 17.82
CA PRO A 523 -26.67 21.71 18.28
C PRO A 523 -26.85 20.32 18.92
N TYR A 524 -25.87 19.41 18.78
CA TYR A 524 -25.97 18.01 19.22
C TYR A 524 -25.04 17.65 20.37
N VAL A 525 -24.03 18.47 20.66
CA VAL A 525 -22.99 18.18 21.65
C VAL A 525 -23.15 19.10 22.86
N ASN A 526 -23.23 18.53 24.06
CA ASN A 526 -23.34 19.29 25.31
C ASN A 526 -22.35 18.76 26.37
N GLU A 527 -21.79 19.65 27.19
CA GLU A 527 -20.94 19.25 28.31
C GLU A 527 -21.68 18.32 29.29
N GLY A 528 -20.99 17.29 29.76
CA GLY A 528 -21.54 16.32 30.73
C GLY A 528 -22.50 15.28 30.17
N GLN A 529 -22.75 15.24 28.85
CA GLN A 529 -23.64 14.28 28.19
C GLN A 529 -22.92 13.27 27.28
N SER A 530 -21.83 12.66 27.76
CA SER A 530 -20.93 11.83 26.92
C SER A 530 -21.65 10.74 26.10
N ALA A 531 -22.63 10.03 26.65
CA ALA A 531 -23.36 9.00 25.91
C ALA A 531 -24.18 9.58 24.73
N ALA A 532 -24.85 10.72 24.92
CA ALA A 532 -25.59 11.39 23.86
C ALA A 532 -24.65 12.02 22.82
N ASN A 533 -23.53 12.59 23.27
CA ASN A 533 -22.50 13.16 22.40
C ASN A 533 -21.88 12.11 21.47
N ARG A 534 -21.57 10.91 21.99
CA ARG A 534 -21.08 9.76 21.20
C ARG A 534 -22.13 9.20 20.21
N GLN A 535 -23.38 9.65 20.33
CA GLN A 535 -24.52 9.28 19.46
C GLN A 535 -25.11 10.51 18.74
N TRP A 536 -24.35 11.61 18.62
CA TRP A 536 -24.85 12.86 18.02
C TRP A 536 -25.46 12.65 16.62
N ASN A 537 -24.89 11.70 15.85
CA ASN A 537 -25.33 11.32 14.52
C ASN A 537 -26.78 10.81 14.49
N TRP A 538 -27.28 10.18 15.56
CA TRP A 538 -28.68 9.77 15.67
C TRP A 538 -29.62 10.98 15.72
N TYR A 539 -29.25 12.01 16.47
CA TYR A 539 -30.03 13.25 16.58
C TYR A 539 -29.97 14.07 15.29
N ALA A 540 -28.79 14.15 14.67
CA ALA A 540 -28.59 14.89 13.42
C ALA A 540 -29.43 14.36 12.26
N THR A 541 -29.72 13.05 12.28
CA THR A 541 -30.49 12.32 11.27
C THR A 541 -31.93 12.04 11.68
N GLY A 542 -32.34 12.40 12.90
CA GLY A 542 -33.70 12.16 13.41
C GLY A 542 -34.01 10.70 13.76
N PHE A 543 -33.00 9.82 13.84
CA PHE A 543 -33.17 8.44 14.28
C PHE A 543 -33.55 8.33 15.76
N ASP A 544 -33.16 9.30 16.59
CA ASP A 544 -33.62 9.41 17.98
C ASP A 544 -35.15 9.39 18.07
N LYS A 545 -35.85 10.14 17.20
CA LYS A 545 -37.32 10.19 17.17
C LYS A 545 -37.94 8.88 16.70
N VAL A 546 -37.24 8.12 15.89
CA VAL A 546 -37.71 6.85 15.32
C VAL A 546 -37.44 5.69 16.27
N LEU A 547 -36.27 5.65 16.90
CA LEU A 547 -35.76 4.49 17.64
C LEU A 547 -35.99 4.60 19.15
N ILE A 548 -36.08 5.82 19.70
CA ILE A 548 -36.30 6.05 21.14
C ILE A 548 -37.78 6.31 21.41
N ASN A 549 -38.43 7.10 20.56
CA ASN A 549 -39.79 7.60 20.80
C ASN A 549 -40.88 6.84 20.03
N ALA A 550 -40.51 5.88 19.19
CA ALA A 550 -41.45 5.04 18.42
C ALA A 550 -40.98 3.58 18.36
N THR A 551 -41.87 2.69 17.95
CA THR A 551 -41.55 1.29 17.62
C THR A 551 -41.69 1.14 16.10
N PRO A 552 -40.63 1.37 15.32
CA PRO A 552 -40.72 1.28 13.87
C PRO A 552 -40.95 -0.18 13.46
N VAL A 553 -41.55 -0.38 12.28
CA VAL A 553 -41.67 -1.70 11.68
C VAL A 553 -40.27 -2.28 11.50
N SER A 554 -40.02 -3.45 12.06
CA SER A 554 -38.70 -4.08 12.06
C SER A 554 -38.29 -4.52 10.64
N PRO A 555 -37.18 -4.01 10.09
CA PRO A 555 -36.62 -4.49 8.83
C PRO A 555 -36.32 -6.00 8.85
N ASN A 556 -35.85 -6.52 10.00
CA ASN A 556 -35.52 -7.94 10.16
C ASN A 556 -36.79 -8.83 10.04
N GLU A 557 -37.85 -8.48 10.78
CA GLU A 557 -39.12 -9.23 10.76
C GLU A 557 -39.83 -9.10 9.40
N MET A 558 -39.65 -7.95 8.75
CA MET A 558 -40.12 -7.72 7.39
C MET A 558 -39.19 -8.33 6.34
N GLY A 559 -38.13 -9.05 6.72
CA GLY A 559 -37.24 -9.74 5.80
C GLY A 559 -36.55 -8.83 4.78
N ILE A 560 -36.30 -7.56 5.16
CA ILE A 560 -35.49 -6.64 4.35
C ILE A 560 -34.03 -7.03 4.52
N ARG A 561 -33.31 -7.22 3.41
CA ARG A 561 -31.94 -7.72 3.42
C ARG A 561 -30.93 -6.65 2.98
N VAL A 562 -29.97 -6.39 3.85
CA VAL A 562 -28.85 -5.46 3.67
C VAL A 562 -27.55 -6.27 3.59
N VAL A 563 -26.76 -6.01 2.56
CA VAL A 563 -25.39 -6.52 2.41
C VAL A 563 -24.40 -5.37 2.44
N GLN A 564 -23.27 -5.59 3.11
CA GLN A 564 -22.17 -4.64 3.19
C GLN A 564 -21.04 -5.07 2.25
N PHE A 565 -20.66 -4.19 1.32
CA PHE A 565 -19.50 -4.37 0.45
C PHE A 565 -18.34 -3.56 1.04
N ASP A 566 -17.39 -4.24 1.67
CA ASP A 566 -16.33 -3.58 2.43
C ASP A 566 -15.08 -4.47 2.57
N THR A 567 -14.17 -4.14 3.49
CA THR A 567 -12.92 -4.86 3.76
C THR A 567 -13.06 -6.15 4.57
N GLY A 568 -14.30 -6.54 4.88
CA GLY A 568 -14.62 -7.63 5.79
C GLY A 568 -14.96 -7.13 7.19
N PHE A 569 -14.94 -8.01 8.18
CA PHE A 569 -15.23 -7.67 9.57
C PHE A 569 -14.27 -8.35 10.56
N THR A 570 -14.09 -7.74 11.73
CA THR A 570 -13.19 -8.22 12.79
C THR A 570 -13.98 -8.66 14.02
N ASP A 571 -13.32 -9.30 15.00
CA ASP A 571 -13.96 -9.78 16.23
C ASP A 571 -14.24 -8.71 17.30
N HIS A 572 -14.16 -7.41 16.97
CA HIS A 572 -14.35 -6.33 17.95
C HIS A 572 -15.70 -6.48 18.69
N SER A 573 -15.70 -6.49 20.02
CA SER A 573 -16.86 -6.78 20.87
C SER A 573 -18.08 -5.92 20.56
N LYS A 574 -17.84 -4.71 20.05
CA LYS A 574 -18.89 -3.81 19.57
C LYS A 574 -19.76 -4.42 18.47
N VAL A 575 -19.23 -5.30 17.61
CA VAL A 575 -19.97 -5.91 16.50
C VAL A 575 -20.13 -7.42 16.65
N VAL A 576 -19.60 -8.02 17.72
CA VAL A 576 -19.70 -9.47 17.97
C VAL A 576 -21.15 -9.92 17.91
N GLY A 577 -21.40 -10.90 17.05
CA GLY A 577 -22.72 -11.46 16.77
C GLY A 577 -23.64 -10.54 15.96
N GLY A 578 -23.25 -9.32 15.59
CA GLY A 578 -24.06 -8.42 14.75
C GLY A 578 -23.97 -8.71 13.25
N PHE A 579 -22.87 -9.33 12.80
CA PHE A 579 -22.73 -9.83 11.44
C PHE A 579 -23.37 -11.21 11.26
N ASP A 580 -23.94 -11.45 10.08
CA ASP A 580 -24.45 -12.75 9.63
C ASP A 580 -23.33 -13.54 8.96
N SER A 581 -22.54 -14.26 9.76
CA SER A 581 -21.46 -15.12 9.30
C SER A 581 -21.94 -16.45 8.67
N ALA A 582 -23.25 -16.67 8.54
CA ALA A 582 -23.78 -17.85 7.84
C ALA A 582 -23.96 -17.59 6.33
N HIS A 583 -23.96 -16.31 5.94
CA HIS A 583 -24.17 -15.88 4.56
C HIS A 583 -23.08 -14.93 4.05
N ASP A 584 -21.97 -14.81 4.79
CA ASP A 584 -20.85 -13.98 4.41
C ASP A 584 -20.06 -14.58 3.23
N TYR A 585 -19.23 -13.76 2.59
CA TYR A 585 -18.39 -14.24 1.52
C TYR A 585 -17.17 -13.35 1.29
N ASN A 586 -16.06 -13.96 0.90
CA ASN A 586 -14.81 -13.30 0.57
C ASN A 586 -14.44 -13.51 -0.89
N PHE A 587 -14.55 -12.43 -1.67
CA PHE A 587 -14.28 -12.43 -3.11
C PHE A 587 -12.79 -12.32 -3.43
N LEU A 588 -11.90 -12.23 -2.44
CA LEU A 588 -10.45 -12.19 -2.64
C LEU A 588 -9.85 -13.58 -2.82
N ASN A 589 -10.38 -14.55 -2.09
CA ASN A 589 -9.92 -15.94 -2.06
C ASN A 589 -11.06 -16.95 -2.35
N ASN A 590 -12.28 -16.46 -2.62
CA ASN A 590 -13.47 -17.24 -2.92
C ASN A 590 -13.86 -18.23 -1.81
N THR A 591 -13.93 -17.73 -0.57
CA THR A 591 -14.34 -18.52 0.61
C THR A 591 -15.60 -17.95 1.25
N ASP A 592 -16.42 -18.81 1.88
CA ASP A 592 -17.53 -18.40 2.77
C ASP A 592 -16.97 -17.95 4.15
N ASP A 593 -16.03 -16.99 4.13
CA ASP A 593 -15.44 -16.38 5.32
C ASP A 593 -14.93 -14.97 4.99
N ALA A 594 -15.76 -13.97 5.31
CA ALA A 594 -15.45 -12.54 5.13
C ALA A 594 -14.64 -11.94 6.29
N THR A 595 -14.13 -12.76 7.21
CA THR A 595 -13.34 -12.30 8.35
C THR A 595 -12.11 -11.55 7.85
N ASP A 596 -11.90 -10.39 8.44
CA ASP A 596 -10.68 -9.61 8.32
C ASP A 596 -9.73 -10.04 9.43
N VAL A 597 -8.71 -10.79 9.04
CA VAL A 597 -7.64 -11.29 9.91
C VAL A 597 -6.68 -10.19 10.39
N ARG A 598 -7.03 -8.91 10.19
CA ARG A 598 -6.29 -7.74 10.66
C ARG A 598 -4.89 -7.66 10.10
N THR A 599 -4.69 -8.13 8.87
CA THR A 599 -3.39 -8.04 8.21
C THR A 599 -3.06 -6.58 7.96
N VAL A 600 -2.22 -6.01 8.80
CA VAL A 600 -1.67 -4.66 8.62
C VAL A 600 -0.66 -4.72 7.47
N GLY A 601 -0.87 -3.90 6.44
CA GLY A 601 -0.02 -3.83 5.25
C GLY A 601 -0.26 -2.51 4.49
N ILE A 602 0.69 -2.13 3.62
CA ILE A 602 0.59 -0.88 2.85
C ILE A 602 -0.66 -0.93 1.96
N GLY A 603 -1.49 0.12 2.02
CA GLY A 603 -2.73 0.21 1.24
C GLY A 603 -3.88 -0.67 1.74
N LYS A 604 -3.71 -1.42 2.85
CA LYS A 604 -4.78 -2.19 3.48
C LYS A 604 -5.50 -1.35 4.54
N PHE A 605 -6.82 -1.54 4.62
CA PHE A 605 -7.70 -0.88 5.58
C PHE A 605 -8.38 -1.90 6.52
N PRO A 606 -7.58 -2.66 7.29
CA PRO A 606 -8.15 -3.65 8.19
C PRO A 606 -9.05 -2.99 9.23
N GLY A 607 -10.19 -3.61 9.52
CA GLY A 607 -11.19 -3.09 10.44
C GLY A 607 -12.10 -2.00 9.88
N HIS A 608 -11.89 -1.49 8.67
CA HIS A 608 -12.79 -0.47 8.08
C HIS A 608 -14.23 -0.97 7.99
N GLY A 609 -14.46 -2.18 7.47
CA GLY A 609 -15.81 -2.76 7.43
C GLY A 609 -16.43 -3.00 8.80
N THR A 610 -15.61 -3.18 9.85
CA THR A 610 -16.08 -3.21 11.24
C THR A 610 -16.56 -1.83 11.70
N ARG A 611 -15.82 -0.77 11.38
CA ARG A 611 -16.17 0.61 11.75
C ARG A 611 -17.47 1.03 11.09
N THR A 612 -17.58 0.89 9.76
CA THR A 612 -18.79 1.23 9.01
C THR A 612 -19.96 0.33 9.37
N GLY A 613 -19.74 -0.98 9.53
CA GLY A 613 -20.76 -1.93 9.97
C GLY A 613 -21.28 -1.67 11.38
N SER A 614 -20.44 -1.15 12.29
CA SER A 614 -20.86 -0.79 13.65
C SER A 614 -21.94 0.31 13.70
N LEU A 615 -22.01 1.17 12.68
CA LEU A 615 -23.07 2.18 12.55
C LEU A 615 -24.43 1.56 12.25
N LEU A 616 -24.46 0.33 11.70
CA LEU A 616 -25.69 -0.43 11.44
C LEU A 616 -26.00 -1.39 12.59
N ILE A 617 -25.03 -2.19 13.02
CA ILE A 617 -25.25 -3.35 13.91
C ILE A 617 -24.41 -3.33 15.19
N GLY A 618 -23.80 -2.19 15.53
CA GLY A 618 -23.03 -2.05 16.77
C GLY A 618 -23.90 -2.31 18.00
N ASN A 619 -23.48 -3.25 18.84
CA ASN A 619 -24.13 -3.63 20.09
C ASN A 619 -24.36 -2.42 20.99
N ALA A 620 -25.47 -2.39 21.72
CA ALA A 620 -25.77 -1.31 22.68
C ALA A 620 -24.70 -1.20 23.78
N PHE A 621 -24.02 -2.30 24.08
CA PHE A 621 -22.94 -2.38 25.05
C PHE A 621 -21.72 -3.08 24.46
N SER A 622 -20.54 -2.62 24.86
CA SER A 622 -19.26 -3.28 24.65
C SER A 622 -18.49 -3.27 25.98
N PRO A 623 -17.75 -4.35 26.32
CA PRO A 623 -16.86 -4.39 27.48
C PRO A 623 -15.69 -3.40 27.41
N ALA A 624 -15.41 -2.83 26.23
CA ALA A 624 -14.39 -1.79 26.07
C ALA A 624 -14.78 -0.51 26.83
N ALA A 625 -13.76 0.19 27.35
CA ALA A 625 -13.96 1.47 28.02
C ALA A 625 -14.63 2.48 27.07
N ASP A 626 -15.31 3.46 27.65
CA ASP A 626 -15.96 4.53 26.90
C ASP A 626 -16.99 4.05 25.86
N ASN A 627 -17.74 2.98 26.21
CA ASN A 627 -18.89 2.49 25.44
C ASN A 627 -19.67 3.66 24.82
N GLY A 628 -19.89 3.59 23.51
CA GLY A 628 -20.39 4.71 22.73
C GLY A 628 -21.36 4.27 21.65
N ASN A 629 -21.27 4.82 20.44
CA ASN A 629 -22.17 4.65 19.30
C ASN A 629 -22.98 3.33 19.26
N CYS A 630 -24.28 3.37 19.01
CA CYS A 630 -25.13 2.18 18.84
C CYS A 630 -25.52 2.06 17.37
N GLY A 631 -25.57 0.83 16.85
CA GLY A 631 -26.02 0.59 15.48
C GLY A 631 -27.48 0.98 15.28
N LEU A 632 -27.79 1.63 14.15
CA LEU A 632 -29.14 2.11 13.82
C LEU A 632 -30.16 0.98 13.62
N LEU A 633 -29.70 -0.24 13.33
CA LEU A 633 -30.49 -1.46 13.20
C LEU A 633 -30.37 -2.39 14.43
N THR A 634 -29.56 -2.03 15.43
CA THR A 634 -29.43 -2.79 16.67
C THR A 634 -30.74 -2.94 17.45
N PRO A 635 -31.62 -1.91 17.56
CA PRO A 635 -32.89 -2.04 18.29
C PRO A 635 -33.82 -3.14 17.78
N VAL A 636 -33.65 -3.57 16.53
CA VAL A 636 -34.45 -4.62 15.87
C VAL A 636 -33.69 -5.95 15.73
N ASN A 637 -32.54 -6.08 16.41
CA ASN A 637 -31.65 -7.24 16.38
C ASN A 637 -31.33 -7.70 14.94
N TYR A 638 -31.06 -6.74 14.06
CA TYR A 638 -30.73 -7.01 12.67
C TYR A 638 -29.35 -7.67 12.54
N LYS A 639 -29.19 -8.59 11.58
CA LYS A 639 -27.89 -9.18 11.23
C LYS A 639 -27.45 -8.71 9.85
N LEU A 640 -26.28 -8.07 9.79
CA LEU A 640 -25.72 -7.53 8.55
C LEU A 640 -24.89 -8.58 7.84
N VAL A 641 -25.12 -8.82 6.54
CA VAL A 641 -24.30 -9.76 5.76
C VAL A 641 -23.05 -9.06 5.24
N PRO A 642 -21.83 -9.50 5.61
CA PRO A 642 -20.60 -8.89 5.11
C PRO A 642 -20.08 -9.62 3.86
N PHE A 643 -19.89 -8.87 2.78
CA PHE A 643 -19.12 -9.29 1.60
C PHE A 643 -17.77 -8.57 1.59
N ARG A 644 -16.70 -9.34 1.76
CA ARG A 644 -15.33 -8.86 1.66
C ARG A 644 -14.92 -8.81 0.19
N ILE A 645 -14.90 -7.61 -0.37
CA ILE A 645 -14.58 -7.39 -1.80
C ILE A 645 -13.17 -6.80 -2.03
N ALA A 646 -12.53 -6.33 -0.96
CA ALA A 646 -11.19 -5.76 -0.98
C ALA A 646 -10.49 -5.92 0.37
N GLU A 647 -9.19 -5.64 0.40
CA GLU A 647 -8.47 -5.34 1.64
C GLU A 647 -8.35 -3.82 1.85
N THR A 648 -8.95 -3.01 0.99
CA THR A 648 -8.78 -1.56 0.91
C THR A 648 -10.07 -0.85 0.51
N VAL A 649 -10.25 0.42 0.88
CA VAL A 649 -11.44 1.21 0.53
C VAL A 649 -11.37 1.82 -0.87
N ILE A 650 -10.20 1.77 -1.49
CA ILE A 650 -9.98 2.15 -2.89
C ILE A 650 -9.98 0.87 -3.70
N LEU A 651 -11.04 0.61 -4.47
CA LEU A 651 -11.05 -0.56 -5.32
C LEU A 651 -10.15 -0.28 -6.52
N ILE A 652 -9.09 -1.06 -6.63
CA ILE A 652 -8.12 -1.00 -7.71
C ILE A 652 -8.04 -2.43 -8.26
N ASN A 653 -8.40 -2.64 -9.52
CA ASN A 653 -8.32 -3.97 -10.17
C ASN A 653 -9.25 -4.98 -9.49
N ARG A 654 -10.44 -4.50 -9.13
CA ARG A 654 -11.47 -5.27 -8.43
C ARG A 654 -12.83 -5.17 -9.10
N GLN A 655 -12.88 -4.76 -10.38
CA GLN A 655 -14.12 -4.68 -11.15
C GLN A 655 -14.80 -6.05 -11.26
N GLN A 656 -14.01 -7.11 -11.44
CA GLN A 656 -14.52 -8.49 -11.46
C GLN A 656 -15.05 -8.93 -10.08
N GLN A 657 -14.34 -8.63 -8.99
CA GLN A 657 -14.81 -8.93 -7.62
C GLN A 657 -16.07 -8.13 -7.25
N LEU A 658 -16.13 -6.86 -7.62
CA LEU A 658 -17.30 -6.01 -7.44
C LEU A 658 -18.49 -6.53 -8.25
N ALA A 659 -18.25 -6.96 -9.49
CA ALA A 659 -19.27 -7.54 -10.34
C ALA A 659 -19.79 -8.88 -9.77
N ALA A 660 -18.90 -9.78 -9.35
CA ALA A 660 -19.26 -11.03 -8.71
C ALA A 660 -20.03 -10.82 -7.40
N ALA A 661 -19.65 -9.81 -6.60
CA ALA A 661 -20.35 -9.44 -5.38
C ALA A 661 -21.76 -8.90 -5.67
N LEU A 662 -21.89 -8.02 -6.67
CA LEU A 662 -23.20 -7.55 -7.10
C LEU A 662 -24.06 -8.69 -7.64
N ASP A 663 -23.49 -9.57 -8.48
CA ASP A 663 -24.18 -10.72 -9.06
C ASP A 663 -24.74 -11.63 -7.97
N ARG A 664 -23.91 -11.99 -6.98
CA ARG A 664 -24.34 -12.75 -5.80
C ARG A 664 -25.39 -12.01 -4.99
N ALA A 665 -25.24 -10.69 -4.79
CA ALA A 665 -26.20 -9.91 -3.99
C ALA A 665 -27.58 -9.84 -4.66
N VAL A 666 -27.62 -9.52 -5.96
CA VAL A 666 -28.87 -9.47 -6.73
C VAL A 666 -29.50 -10.85 -6.84
N ALA A 667 -28.72 -11.89 -7.16
CA ALA A 667 -29.22 -13.26 -7.27
C ALA A 667 -29.74 -13.80 -5.93
N ALA A 668 -29.10 -13.43 -4.82
CA ALA A 668 -29.56 -13.78 -3.49
C ALA A 668 -30.77 -12.94 -3.03
N GLY A 669 -31.19 -11.91 -3.78
CA GLY A 669 -32.35 -11.08 -3.45
C GLY A 669 -32.09 -10.11 -2.30
N PHE A 670 -30.91 -9.52 -2.22
CA PHE A 670 -30.67 -8.40 -1.30
C PHE A 670 -31.42 -7.14 -1.76
N ASP A 671 -31.97 -6.39 -0.80
CA ASP A 671 -32.73 -5.17 -1.07
C ASP A 671 -31.85 -3.93 -1.10
N ILE A 672 -30.81 -3.92 -0.26
CA ILE A 672 -29.94 -2.77 -0.03
C ILE A 672 -28.47 -3.23 -0.05
N ILE A 673 -27.64 -2.48 -0.76
CA ILE A 673 -26.18 -2.59 -0.68
C ILE A 673 -25.67 -1.32 0.00
N THR A 674 -24.85 -1.46 1.04
CA THR A 674 -24.06 -0.36 1.59
C THR A 674 -22.60 -0.54 1.19
N MET A 675 -22.02 0.47 0.54
CA MET A 675 -20.65 0.42 0.05
C MET A 675 -19.91 1.70 0.41
N SER A 676 -18.90 1.54 1.25
CA SER A 676 -18.09 2.64 1.79
C SER A 676 -16.72 2.70 1.11
N MET A 677 -16.71 2.56 -0.23
CA MET A 677 -15.52 2.39 -1.06
C MET A 677 -15.73 2.97 -2.46
N GLY A 678 -14.65 3.34 -3.17
CA GLY A 678 -14.73 4.05 -4.45
C GLY A 678 -13.70 3.65 -5.52
N LEU A 679 -14.02 3.98 -6.77
CA LEU A 679 -13.26 3.75 -8.00
C LEU A 679 -13.24 5.00 -8.89
N PRO A 680 -12.25 5.14 -9.79
CA PRO A 680 -12.44 5.94 -11.00
C PRO A 680 -13.69 5.46 -11.77
N PRO A 681 -14.43 6.36 -12.42
CA PRO A 681 -15.53 5.97 -13.30
C PRO A 681 -15.06 5.02 -14.41
N THR A 682 -15.73 3.87 -14.54
CA THR A 682 -15.49 2.89 -15.60
C THR A 682 -16.80 2.41 -16.21
N ILE A 683 -16.74 1.73 -17.34
CA ILE A 683 -17.94 1.26 -18.01
C ILE A 683 -18.49 0.02 -17.34
N THR A 684 -17.61 -0.83 -16.80
CA THR A 684 -18.04 -1.91 -15.92
C THR A 684 -18.83 -1.36 -14.73
N THR A 685 -18.32 -0.35 -14.03
CA THR A 685 -19.01 0.21 -12.85
C THR A 685 -20.33 0.91 -13.19
N SER A 686 -20.43 1.57 -14.34
CA SER A 686 -21.70 2.12 -14.86
C SER A 686 -22.75 1.02 -15.11
N ASN A 687 -22.35 -0.06 -15.78
CA ASN A 687 -23.23 -1.19 -16.08
C ASN A 687 -23.67 -1.94 -14.82
N LEU A 688 -22.77 -2.11 -13.85
CA LEU A 688 -23.10 -2.68 -12.55
C LEU A 688 -24.10 -1.79 -11.79
N ALA A 689 -23.91 -0.47 -11.77
CA ALA A 689 -24.86 0.46 -11.16
C ALA A 689 -26.24 0.38 -11.83
N ARG A 690 -26.31 0.34 -13.17
CA ARG A 690 -27.56 0.14 -13.90
C ARG A 690 -28.20 -1.21 -13.59
N LYS A 691 -27.42 -2.29 -13.54
CA LYS A 691 -27.93 -3.63 -13.24
C LYS A 691 -28.54 -3.71 -11.84
N ALA A 692 -27.90 -3.12 -10.82
CA ALA A 692 -28.44 -3.03 -9.47
C ALA A 692 -29.78 -2.26 -9.46
N TYR A 693 -29.79 -1.10 -10.13
CA TYR A 693 -30.96 -0.23 -10.26
C TYR A 693 -32.14 -0.91 -10.94
N GLU A 694 -31.92 -1.52 -12.10
CA GLU A 694 -32.96 -2.26 -12.84
C GLU A 694 -33.47 -3.48 -12.06
N SER A 695 -32.62 -4.06 -11.20
CA SER A 695 -33.00 -5.15 -10.29
C SER A 695 -33.77 -4.67 -9.05
N GLY A 696 -33.91 -3.36 -8.86
CA GLY A 696 -34.62 -2.77 -7.72
C GLY A 696 -33.82 -2.74 -6.41
N VAL A 697 -32.50 -2.90 -6.50
CA VAL A 697 -31.59 -2.86 -5.35
C VAL A 697 -31.19 -1.42 -5.05
N ILE A 698 -31.39 -0.98 -3.81
CA ILE A 698 -30.96 0.36 -3.37
C ILE A 698 -29.48 0.28 -2.99
N TRP A 699 -28.61 0.79 -3.86
CA TRP A 699 -27.17 0.79 -3.61
C TRP A 699 -26.72 2.14 -3.06
N CYS A 700 -26.46 2.21 -1.76
CA CYS A 700 -25.92 3.40 -1.08
C CYS A 700 -24.39 3.42 -1.19
N CYS A 701 -23.83 4.51 -1.71
CA CYS A 701 -22.42 4.64 -2.04
C CYS A 701 -21.82 5.92 -1.45
N ALA A 702 -20.62 5.80 -0.87
CA ALA A 702 -19.84 6.94 -0.40
C ALA A 702 -19.47 7.86 -1.58
N ALA A 703 -19.69 9.18 -1.45
CA ALA A 703 -19.36 10.13 -2.51
C ALA A 703 -17.85 10.26 -2.77
N GLY A 704 -17.00 9.95 -1.79
CA GLY A 704 -15.54 10.05 -1.87
C GLY A 704 -14.95 11.01 -0.84
N ASN A 705 -13.66 10.80 -0.51
CA ASN A 705 -12.92 11.61 0.48
C ASN A 705 -11.75 12.33 -0.23
N GLU A 706 -11.55 13.61 0.08
CA GLU A 706 -10.39 14.45 -0.28
C GLU A 706 -10.09 14.61 -1.79
N VAL A 707 -10.91 14.02 -2.66
CA VAL A 707 -10.85 14.16 -4.13
C VAL A 707 -11.82 15.21 -4.68
N GLN A 708 -12.70 15.74 -3.82
CA GLN A 708 -13.70 16.80 -4.07
C GLN A 708 -14.73 16.52 -5.17
N ALA A 709 -14.56 15.49 -5.99
CA ALA A 709 -15.52 15.04 -7.00
C ALA A 709 -16.10 13.66 -6.65
N VAL A 710 -17.32 13.39 -7.12
CA VAL A 710 -18.03 12.15 -6.77
C VAL A 710 -17.39 10.95 -7.48
N VAL A 711 -17.07 9.90 -6.74
CA VAL A 711 -16.37 8.72 -7.27
C VAL A 711 -17.36 7.64 -7.74
N ALA A 712 -16.92 6.69 -8.56
CA ALA A 712 -17.73 5.52 -8.88
C ALA A 712 -17.76 4.52 -7.71
N PRO A 713 -18.87 3.79 -7.49
CA PRO A 713 -20.09 3.81 -8.30
C PRO A 713 -21.07 4.96 -7.95
N ALA A 714 -20.80 5.76 -6.90
CA ALA A 714 -21.68 6.85 -6.45
C ALA A 714 -22.03 7.88 -7.53
N VAL A 715 -21.12 8.12 -8.50
CA VAL A 715 -21.38 9.06 -9.59
C VAL A 715 -22.52 8.63 -10.52
N TYR A 716 -22.90 7.35 -10.52
CA TYR A 716 -23.87 6.80 -11.45
C TYR A 716 -25.32 6.93 -10.96
N PRO A 717 -26.28 7.27 -11.86
CA PRO A 717 -27.69 7.44 -11.50
C PRO A 717 -28.32 6.21 -10.86
N GLY A 718 -27.81 5.00 -11.13
CA GLY A 718 -28.28 3.76 -10.54
C GLY A 718 -27.99 3.58 -9.05
N THR A 719 -27.20 4.48 -8.44
CA THR A 719 -26.83 4.42 -7.01
C THR A 719 -27.37 5.62 -6.23
N ILE A 720 -27.33 5.55 -4.90
CA ILE A 720 -27.61 6.66 -3.98
C ILE A 720 -26.28 7.22 -3.48
N ALA A 721 -25.88 8.39 -3.98
CA ALA A 721 -24.63 9.04 -3.61
C ALA A 721 -24.74 9.82 -2.31
N VAL A 722 -23.86 9.52 -1.35
CA VAL A 722 -23.93 10.06 0.02
C VAL A 722 -22.71 10.93 0.33
N ALA A 723 -22.93 12.24 0.49
CA ALA A 723 -21.93 13.19 0.98
C ALA A 723 -21.91 13.25 2.52
N ALA A 724 -20.86 13.85 3.07
CA ALA A 724 -20.60 13.91 4.49
C ALA A 724 -20.76 15.32 5.09
N SER A 725 -21.26 15.33 6.33
CA SER A 725 -21.44 16.50 7.17
C SER A 725 -20.83 16.30 8.54
N ASN A 726 -20.82 17.37 9.32
CA ASN A 726 -20.21 17.40 10.64
C ASN A 726 -21.18 17.75 11.77
N PRO A 727 -20.74 17.69 13.04
CA PRO A 727 -21.58 17.99 14.19
C PRO A 727 -22.14 19.42 14.24
N LEU A 728 -21.77 20.33 13.33
CA LEU A 728 -22.31 21.68 13.23
C LEU A 728 -23.44 21.82 12.19
N ASP A 729 -23.93 20.71 11.61
CA ASP A 729 -24.83 20.71 10.45
C ASP A 729 -24.23 21.39 9.20
N ARG A 730 -22.89 21.34 9.06
CA ARG A 730 -22.13 21.91 7.93
C ARG A 730 -21.49 20.82 7.08
N ASP A 731 -20.99 21.19 5.90
CA ASP A 731 -20.22 20.28 5.09
C ASP A 731 -18.92 19.90 5.78
N TRP A 732 -18.53 18.63 5.67
CA TRP A 732 -17.16 18.25 5.93
C TRP A 732 -16.29 18.69 4.75
N SER A 733 -15.19 19.39 4.99
CA SER A 733 -14.31 19.87 3.93
C SER A 733 -13.74 18.74 3.07
N GLY A 734 -13.50 17.58 3.68
CA GLY A 734 -13.01 16.37 3.01
C GLY A 734 -14.07 15.64 2.16
N SER A 735 -15.35 16.03 2.22
CA SER A 735 -16.39 15.40 1.40
C SER A 735 -16.24 15.75 -0.07
N SER A 736 -16.24 14.72 -0.92
CA SER A 736 -16.59 14.87 -2.33
C SER A 736 -17.99 15.47 -2.48
N ARG A 737 -18.16 16.28 -3.53
CA ARG A 737 -19.36 17.08 -3.77
C ARG A 737 -19.62 17.19 -5.27
N GLY A 738 -20.88 17.25 -5.68
CA GLY A 738 -21.27 17.33 -7.09
C GLY A 738 -22.78 17.24 -7.30
N ASP A 739 -23.22 17.48 -8.53
CA ASP A 739 -24.65 17.44 -8.89
C ASP A 739 -25.22 16.02 -8.85
N THR A 740 -24.36 15.01 -8.81
CA THR A 740 -24.72 13.59 -8.67
C THR A 740 -24.93 13.16 -7.22
N VAL A 741 -24.58 13.99 -6.23
CA VAL A 741 -24.87 13.70 -4.81
C VAL A 741 -26.37 13.73 -4.58
N ASP A 742 -26.93 12.67 -3.99
CA ASP A 742 -28.37 12.60 -3.68
C ASP A 742 -28.71 13.24 -2.34
N ILE A 743 -27.90 12.94 -1.33
CA ILE A 743 -28.16 13.28 0.07
C ILE A 743 -26.85 13.47 0.84
N THR A 744 -26.91 14.20 1.95
CA THR A 744 -25.82 14.31 2.92
C THR A 744 -26.21 13.64 4.25
N ALA A 745 -25.27 12.98 4.90
CA ALA A 745 -25.44 12.41 6.24
C ALA A 745 -24.19 12.67 7.13
N PRO A 746 -24.23 12.40 8.44
CA PRO A 746 -23.07 12.52 9.33
C PRO A 746 -21.85 11.73 8.83
N GLY A 747 -20.68 12.37 8.78
CA GLY A 747 -19.46 11.75 8.26
C GLY A 747 -18.17 12.27 8.85
N GLU A 748 -18.11 13.49 9.39
CA GLU A 748 -16.98 14.00 10.19
C GLU A 748 -17.26 13.80 11.68
N ASP A 749 -16.24 13.40 12.43
CA ASP A 749 -16.28 13.13 13.87
C ASP A 749 -17.41 12.18 14.27
N VAL A 750 -17.47 11.00 13.63
CA VAL A 750 -18.38 9.90 13.96
C VAL A 750 -17.67 8.89 14.88
N TYR A 751 -18.29 8.53 16.01
CA TYR A 751 -17.68 7.65 17.00
C TYR A 751 -17.72 6.18 16.56
N VAL A 752 -16.57 5.53 16.37
CA VAL A 752 -16.43 4.20 15.78
C VAL A 752 -15.46 3.32 16.58
N PRO A 753 -15.61 1.98 16.53
CA PRO A 753 -14.68 1.05 17.19
C PRO A 753 -13.28 1.10 16.58
N ILE A 754 -12.25 0.96 17.41
CA ILE A 754 -10.85 0.92 16.99
C ILE A 754 -10.10 -0.12 17.81
N TRP A 755 -8.97 -0.58 17.29
CA TRP A 755 -7.98 -1.28 18.08
C TRP A 755 -6.98 -0.28 18.68
N GLN A 756 -6.55 -0.51 19.91
CA GLN A 756 -5.53 0.29 20.56
C GLN A 756 -4.20 -0.48 20.62
N GLU A 757 -3.09 0.24 20.63
CA GLU A 757 -1.78 -0.37 20.79
C GLU A 757 -1.58 -0.92 22.22
N GLY A 758 -1.00 -2.12 22.33
CA GLY A 758 -0.64 -2.76 23.60
C GLY A 758 -1.16 -4.20 23.76
N GLY A 759 -0.52 -4.99 24.63
CA GLY A 759 -1.00 -6.29 25.13
C GLY A 759 -1.78 -7.19 24.16
N GLN A 760 -2.99 -7.60 24.55
CA GLN A 760 -3.91 -8.45 23.77
C GLN A 760 -4.67 -7.69 22.65
N HIS A 761 -4.17 -6.55 22.17
CA HIS A 761 -4.91 -5.60 21.31
C HIS A 761 -6.18 -5.09 22.00
N PRO A 762 -6.08 -4.19 22.99
CA PRO A 762 -7.27 -3.68 23.67
C PRO A 762 -8.20 -2.97 22.69
N GLU A 763 -9.49 -3.25 22.84
CA GLU A 763 -10.56 -2.57 22.11
C GLU A 763 -10.78 -1.16 22.64
N GLY A 764 -11.12 -0.24 21.75
CA GLY A 764 -11.44 1.13 22.11
C GLY A 764 -12.34 1.81 21.10
N PHE A 765 -12.48 3.12 21.25
CA PHE A 765 -13.30 3.95 20.37
C PHE A 765 -12.63 5.29 20.09
N ALA A 766 -12.90 5.85 18.92
CA ALA A 766 -12.48 7.19 18.53
C ALA A 766 -13.47 7.82 17.54
N TYR A 767 -13.43 9.14 17.42
CA TYR A 767 -14.15 9.90 16.40
C TYR A 767 -13.35 9.94 15.11
N GLY A 768 -13.93 9.44 14.02
CA GLY A 768 -13.33 9.42 12.68
C GLY A 768 -14.20 10.13 11.64
N ASP A 769 -13.57 10.42 10.50
CA ASP A 769 -14.12 11.19 9.39
C ASP A 769 -14.21 10.32 8.12
N GLY A 770 -15.17 10.59 7.25
CA GLY A 770 -15.33 9.87 5.99
C GLY A 770 -16.77 9.85 5.47
N THR A 771 -16.92 9.97 4.15
CA THR A 771 -18.20 9.63 3.49
C THR A 771 -18.57 8.16 3.69
N SER A 772 -17.57 7.32 3.96
CA SER A 772 -17.73 5.94 4.46
C SER A 772 -18.60 5.81 5.71
N TYR A 773 -18.59 6.81 6.60
CA TYR A 773 -19.44 6.84 7.81
C TYR A 773 -20.82 7.43 7.53
N SER A 774 -21.00 8.19 6.46
CA SER A 774 -22.30 8.71 6.03
C SER A 774 -23.18 7.65 5.38
N THR A 775 -22.61 6.79 4.54
CA THR A 775 -23.35 5.75 3.77
C THR A 775 -24.20 4.82 4.65
N PRO A 776 -23.71 4.28 5.78
CA PRO A 776 -24.50 3.40 6.65
C PRO A 776 -25.79 4.05 7.20
N HIS A 777 -25.81 5.37 7.42
CA HIS A 777 -27.01 6.08 7.88
C HIS A 777 -28.14 6.03 6.85
N VAL A 778 -27.78 6.21 5.57
CA VAL A 778 -28.74 6.16 4.45
C VAL A 778 -29.21 4.73 4.21
N ALA A 779 -28.33 3.74 4.34
CA ALA A 779 -28.68 2.33 4.24
C ALA A 779 -29.67 1.90 5.36
N ALA A 780 -29.46 2.36 6.60
CA ALA A 780 -30.40 2.12 7.70
C ALA A 780 -31.78 2.77 7.41
N ALA A 781 -31.76 4.00 6.91
CA ALA A 781 -32.97 4.74 6.56
C ALA A 781 -33.76 4.05 5.44
N ALA A 782 -33.07 3.53 4.42
CA ALA A 782 -33.64 2.70 3.37
C ALA A 782 -34.29 1.44 3.94
N ALA A 783 -33.63 0.75 4.88
CA ALA A 783 -34.13 -0.48 5.47
C ALA A 783 -35.46 -0.26 6.21
N TYR A 784 -35.54 0.77 7.06
CA TYR A 784 -36.78 1.11 7.75
C TYR A 784 -37.88 1.61 6.80
N TRP A 785 -37.54 2.38 5.76
CA TRP A 785 -38.51 2.89 4.80
C TRP A 785 -39.12 1.74 3.97
N LEU A 786 -38.27 0.83 3.47
CA LEU A 786 -38.71 -0.38 2.78
C LEU A 786 -39.55 -1.28 3.68
N ALA A 787 -39.18 -1.45 4.95
CA ALA A 787 -39.95 -2.24 5.92
C ALA A 787 -41.35 -1.63 6.13
N LYS A 788 -41.43 -0.32 6.32
CA LYS A 788 -42.68 0.41 6.55
C LYS A 788 -43.63 0.34 5.35
N TYR A 789 -43.11 0.50 4.14
CA TYR A 789 -43.92 0.56 2.92
C TYR A 789 -43.92 -0.74 2.12
N LYS A 790 -43.46 -1.85 2.71
CA LYS A 790 -43.31 -3.14 2.02
C LYS A 790 -44.58 -3.57 1.28
N GLU A 791 -45.75 -3.43 1.90
CA GLU A 791 -47.02 -3.86 1.28
C GLU A 791 -47.37 -3.06 0.02
N VAL A 792 -47.02 -1.78 -0.04
CA VAL A 792 -47.21 -0.95 -1.24
C VAL A 792 -46.16 -1.30 -2.30
N LEU A 793 -44.90 -1.44 -1.88
CA LEU A 793 -43.77 -1.66 -2.77
C LEU A 793 -43.69 -3.09 -3.37
N LYS A 794 -44.43 -4.04 -2.79
CA LYS A 794 -44.60 -5.40 -3.36
C LYS A 794 -45.41 -5.41 -4.66
N GLY A 795 -46.15 -4.34 -4.97
CA GLY A 795 -46.93 -4.24 -6.20
C GLY A 795 -46.03 -4.35 -7.44
N PRO A 796 -46.45 -5.07 -8.49
CA PRO A 796 -45.66 -5.23 -9.72
C PRO A 796 -45.31 -3.89 -10.40
N GLU A 797 -46.10 -2.85 -10.16
CA GLU A 797 -45.86 -1.50 -10.65
C GLU A 797 -44.61 -0.83 -10.07
N TYR A 798 -44.15 -1.25 -8.88
CA TYR A 798 -42.93 -0.75 -8.23
C TYR A 798 -41.71 -1.65 -8.45
N ALA A 799 -41.83 -2.75 -9.22
CA ALA A 799 -40.72 -3.66 -9.45
C ALA A 799 -39.53 -2.98 -10.18
N GLY A 800 -38.33 -3.51 -9.92
CA GLY A 800 -37.09 -3.02 -10.52
C GLY A 800 -36.80 -1.57 -10.14
N TRP A 801 -36.35 -0.79 -11.12
CA TRP A 801 -35.89 0.58 -10.92
C TRP A 801 -36.87 1.53 -10.22
N LYS A 802 -38.18 1.30 -10.36
CA LYS A 802 -39.21 2.14 -9.72
C LYS A 802 -39.16 2.06 -8.21
N ARG A 803 -38.73 0.93 -7.65
CA ARG A 803 -38.50 0.80 -6.20
C ARG A 803 -37.41 1.77 -5.74
N VAL A 804 -36.32 1.85 -6.51
CA VAL A 804 -35.18 2.72 -6.20
C VAL A 804 -35.59 4.19 -6.32
N GLU A 805 -36.29 4.57 -7.38
CA GLU A 805 -36.76 5.95 -7.58
C GLU A 805 -37.84 6.38 -6.60
N ALA A 806 -38.71 5.46 -6.17
CA ALA A 806 -39.66 5.73 -5.10
C ALA A 806 -38.93 6.09 -3.80
N PHE A 807 -37.87 5.34 -3.45
CA PHE A 807 -37.02 5.66 -2.31
C PHE A 807 -36.26 6.97 -2.51
N ARG A 808 -35.58 7.17 -3.65
CA ARG A 808 -34.81 8.39 -3.96
C ARG A 808 -35.68 9.64 -3.87
N THR A 809 -36.91 9.57 -4.38
CA THR A 809 -37.87 10.68 -4.32
C THR A 809 -38.35 10.95 -2.89
N ALA A 810 -38.63 9.90 -2.10
CA ALA A 810 -38.98 10.04 -0.69
C ALA A 810 -37.81 10.62 0.13
N LEU A 811 -36.58 10.20 -0.15
CA LEU A 811 -35.36 10.71 0.45
C LEU A 811 -35.14 12.19 0.13
N ALA A 812 -35.24 12.57 -1.14
CA ALA A 812 -35.08 13.94 -1.61
C ALA A 812 -36.12 14.92 -1.04
N SER A 813 -37.37 14.47 -0.92
CA SER A 813 -38.48 15.29 -0.42
C SER A 813 -38.52 15.42 1.10
N SER A 814 -37.98 14.44 1.82
CA SER A 814 -37.87 14.46 3.29
C SER A 814 -36.59 15.08 3.82
N ALA A 815 -35.58 15.30 2.96
CA ALA A 815 -34.31 15.89 3.35
C ALA A 815 -34.48 17.24 4.09
N ARG A 816 -33.81 17.37 5.24
CA ARG A 816 -33.81 18.60 6.02
C ARG A 816 -32.91 19.62 5.35
N ARG A 817 -33.48 20.78 4.97
CA ARG A 817 -32.78 21.89 4.29
C ARG A 817 -32.48 23.09 5.19
N ASN A 818 -33.11 23.16 6.36
CA ASN A 818 -32.73 24.14 7.38
C ASN A 818 -31.48 23.63 8.12
N ASN A 819 -30.35 23.81 7.46
CA ASN A 819 -29.02 23.41 7.90
C ASN A 819 -28.01 24.43 7.36
N GLN A 820 -26.71 24.16 7.54
CA GLN A 820 -25.64 25.03 7.07
C GLN A 820 -24.83 24.38 5.93
N LEU A 821 -25.42 23.42 5.22
CA LEU A 821 -24.81 22.80 4.04
C LEU A 821 -24.79 23.78 2.87
N PRO A 822 -23.79 23.71 1.98
CA PRO A 822 -23.81 24.44 0.72
C PRO A 822 -25.03 24.08 -0.12
N THR A 823 -25.61 25.07 -0.81
CA THR A 823 -26.83 24.89 -1.62
C THR A 823 -26.60 24.07 -2.91
N LYS A 824 -25.35 23.79 -3.27
CA LYS A 824 -24.94 23.00 -4.43
C LYS A 824 -23.89 21.97 -4.02
N GLY A 825 -23.91 20.81 -4.67
CA GLY A 825 -22.91 19.76 -4.48
C GLY A 825 -23.16 18.80 -3.31
N PHE A 826 -24.15 19.07 -2.45
CA PHE A 826 -24.47 18.28 -1.25
C PHE A 826 -25.88 17.66 -1.30
N GLY A 827 -26.36 17.43 -2.53
CA GLY A 827 -27.66 16.84 -2.81
C GLY A 827 -28.84 17.64 -2.26
N HIS A 828 -29.88 16.92 -1.83
CA HIS A 828 -31.15 17.52 -1.41
C HIS A 828 -31.16 18.08 0.01
N GLY A 829 -30.06 17.91 0.76
CA GLY A 829 -29.91 18.35 2.14
C GLY A 829 -29.45 17.23 3.06
N MET A 830 -29.70 17.40 4.36
CA MET A 830 -29.37 16.40 5.38
C MET A 830 -30.43 15.30 5.44
N LEU A 831 -30.02 14.05 5.62
CA LEU A 831 -30.94 12.95 5.95
C LEU A 831 -31.81 13.30 7.19
N ASP A 832 -33.12 13.08 7.08
CA ASP A 832 -34.06 13.11 8.19
C ASP A 832 -34.90 11.83 8.15
N ALA A 833 -34.51 10.83 8.94
CA ALA A 833 -35.13 9.52 8.98
C ALA A 833 -36.59 9.58 9.47
N ALA A 834 -36.91 10.47 10.40
CA ALA A 834 -38.27 10.62 10.89
C ALA A 834 -39.20 11.19 9.81
N ALA A 835 -38.75 12.23 9.10
CA ALA A 835 -39.47 12.79 7.97
C ALA A 835 -39.58 11.77 6.82
N LEU A 836 -38.50 11.06 6.49
CA LEU A 836 -38.49 10.03 5.46
C LEU A 836 -39.51 8.94 5.72
N LEU A 837 -39.56 8.41 6.96
CA LEU A 837 -40.54 7.40 7.31
C LEU A 837 -41.96 7.95 7.27
N ALA A 838 -42.18 9.25 7.46
CA ALA A 838 -43.49 9.87 7.27
C ALA A 838 -43.87 10.11 5.80
N THR A 839 -42.91 10.00 4.87
CA THR A 839 -43.12 10.22 3.43
C THR A 839 -43.42 8.91 2.69
N PRO A 840 -44.65 8.72 2.18
CA PRO A 840 -45.01 7.54 1.39
C PRO A 840 -44.36 7.57 -0.01
N PRO A 841 -44.23 6.40 -0.68
CA PRO A 841 -43.78 6.37 -2.06
C PRO A 841 -44.73 7.14 -2.97
N VAL A 842 -44.17 7.91 -3.89
CA VAL A 842 -44.91 8.56 -4.97
C VAL A 842 -45.53 7.47 -5.88
N PRO A 843 -46.71 7.69 -6.49
CA PRO A 843 -47.32 6.75 -7.43
C PRO A 843 -46.35 6.30 -8.54
N ALA A 844 -46.32 5.00 -8.82
CA ALA A 844 -45.35 4.38 -9.73
C ALA A 844 -45.37 4.92 -11.18
N ASN A 845 -46.46 5.56 -11.60
CA ASN A 845 -46.63 6.19 -12.91
C ASN A 845 -46.05 7.61 -13.00
N GLU A 846 -45.72 8.23 -11.87
CA GLU A 846 -45.10 9.57 -11.79
C GLU A 846 -43.58 9.49 -11.67
N LEU A 847 -43.04 8.30 -11.35
CA LEU A 847 -41.61 8.04 -11.29
C LEU A 847 -40.99 8.06 -12.68
N LYS A 848 -39.79 8.64 -12.77
CA LYS A 848 -39.01 8.74 -14.02
C LYS A 848 -37.79 7.86 -13.92
N ASN A 849 -37.42 7.17 -14.99
CA ASN A 849 -36.23 6.36 -14.95
C ASN A 849 -35.02 7.31 -14.98
N ALA A 850 -34.09 7.13 -14.04
CA ALA A 850 -32.86 7.94 -13.94
C ALA A 850 -31.99 7.87 -15.22
N TYR A 851 -32.19 6.85 -16.06
CA TYR A 851 -31.52 6.66 -17.34
C TYR A 851 -32.32 7.13 -18.57
N ASP A 852 -33.54 7.67 -18.44
CA ASP A 852 -34.38 8.08 -19.59
C ASP A 852 -33.71 9.15 -20.50
N ASN A 853 -32.88 10.01 -19.92
CA ASN A 853 -32.09 11.02 -20.63
C ASN A 853 -30.58 10.75 -20.58
N TRP A 854 -30.19 9.54 -20.20
CA TRP A 854 -28.79 9.15 -20.12
C TRP A 854 -28.33 8.61 -21.47
N SER A 855 -27.46 9.33 -22.15
CA SER A 855 -26.83 8.86 -23.38
C SER A 855 -25.70 7.91 -23.04
N GLU A 856 -26.02 6.62 -22.93
CA GLU A 856 -25.01 5.61 -22.67
C GLU A 856 -23.92 5.65 -23.74
N SER A 857 -24.24 5.71 -25.03
CA SER A 857 -23.22 5.79 -26.08
C SER A 857 -22.33 7.04 -25.96
N ALA A 858 -22.88 8.22 -25.64
CA ALA A 858 -22.04 9.41 -25.48
C ALA A 858 -21.18 9.36 -24.21
N PHE A 859 -21.72 8.81 -23.12
CA PHE A 859 -20.93 8.51 -21.92
C PHE A 859 -19.82 7.52 -22.22
N LEU A 860 -20.12 6.40 -22.88
CA LEU A 860 -19.18 5.35 -23.21
C LEU A 860 -18.11 5.82 -24.19
N ASP A 861 -18.47 6.58 -25.23
CA ASP A 861 -17.53 7.18 -26.19
C ASP A 861 -16.59 8.17 -25.49
N THR A 862 -17.11 8.95 -24.53
CA THR A 862 -16.32 9.90 -23.76
C THR A 862 -15.43 9.18 -22.75
N VAL A 863 -15.93 8.19 -22.03
CA VAL A 863 -15.10 7.39 -21.12
C VAL A 863 -14.03 6.66 -21.92
N GLN A 864 -14.35 5.98 -23.01
CA GLN A 864 -13.37 5.26 -23.83
C GLN A 864 -12.33 6.18 -24.48
N GLY A 865 -12.71 7.41 -24.84
CA GLY A 865 -11.79 8.42 -25.36
C GLY A 865 -10.89 9.04 -24.28
N TYR A 866 -11.36 9.14 -23.04
CA TYR A 866 -10.72 9.86 -21.94
C TYR A 866 -10.19 8.94 -20.83
N ASP A 867 -10.42 7.63 -20.89
CA ASP A 867 -10.12 6.63 -19.84
C ASP A 867 -8.65 6.71 -19.40
N GLU A 868 -7.75 6.74 -20.38
CA GLU A 868 -6.31 6.88 -20.16
C GLU A 868 -5.95 8.21 -19.47
N ILE A 869 -6.64 9.30 -19.83
CA ILE A 869 -6.43 10.64 -19.26
C ILE A 869 -6.98 10.67 -17.82
N VAL A 870 -8.20 10.19 -17.59
CA VAL A 870 -8.86 10.11 -16.28
C VAL A 870 -8.00 9.30 -15.31
N LYS A 871 -7.60 8.09 -15.71
CA LYS A 871 -6.74 7.19 -14.92
C LYS A 871 -5.38 7.84 -14.64
N THR A 872 -4.78 8.53 -15.61
CA THR A 872 -3.49 9.24 -15.42
C THR A 872 -3.60 10.40 -14.44
N TYR A 873 -4.63 11.25 -14.57
CA TYR A 873 -4.83 12.40 -13.67
C TYR A 873 -5.25 11.94 -12.26
N TRP A 874 -6.07 10.89 -12.15
CA TRP A 874 -6.41 10.23 -10.89
C TRP A 874 -5.15 9.77 -10.14
N ASN A 875 -4.26 9.05 -10.83
CA ASN A 875 -3.00 8.58 -10.24
C ASN A 875 -2.11 9.74 -9.78
N LYS A 876 -2.05 10.83 -10.56
CA LYS A 876 -1.30 12.05 -10.17
C LYS A 876 -1.91 12.76 -8.96
N LEU A 877 -3.24 12.84 -8.86
CA LEU A 877 -3.96 13.50 -7.76
C LEU A 877 -3.82 12.72 -6.46
N HIS A 878 -3.99 11.39 -6.49
CA HIS A 878 -3.85 10.53 -5.33
C HIS A 878 -2.42 10.49 -4.78
N ASN A 879 -1.40 10.44 -5.65
CA ASN A 879 0.00 10.54 -5.19
C ASN A 879 0.26 11.86 -4.42
N TRP A 880 -0.40 12.96 -4.81
CA TRP A 880 -0.26 14.24 -4.11
C TRP A 880 -0.97 14.27 -2.75
N ILE A 881 -2.18 13.69 -2.65
CA ILE A 881 -2.98 13.60 -1.41
C ILE A 881 -2.31 12.70 -0.36
N ALA A 882 -1.69 11.59 -0.77
CA ALA A 882 -1.01 10.63 0.11
C ALA A 882 0.31 11.14 0.73
N GLY A 883 0.57 12.45 0.69
CA GLY A 883 1.75 13.02 1.33
C GLY A 883 3.07 12.62 0.68
N THR A 884 3.08 12.26 -0.61
CA THR A 884 4.32 12.26 -1.40
C THR A 884 4.48 13.61 -2.10
N PRO A 885 5.08 14.64 -1.46
CA PRO A 885 5.66 15.71 -2.25
C PRO A 885 6.67 15.02 -3.17
N ARG A 886 6.52 15.23 -4.48
CA ARG A 886 7.50 14.75 -5.45
C ARG A 886 8.88 15.22 -5.03
N GLY A 887 9.65 14.27 -4.52
CA GLY A 887 11.07 14.29 -4.26
C GLY A 887 11.51 12.83 -4.19
N GLY A 888 11.93 12.27 -5.33
CA GLY A 888 12.70 11.03 -5.41
C GLY A 888 12.09 9.74 -4.84
N GLN A 889 10.93 9.28 -5.33
CA GLN A 889 10.53 7.89 -5.10
C GLN A 889 11.15 6.97 -6.16
N GLU A 890 11.80 5.91 -5.69
CA GLU A 890 12.20 4.72 -6.43
C GLU A 890 10.99 4.11 -7.15
N SER A 891 10.84 4.39 -8.44
CA SER A 891 9.88 3.70 -9.31
C SER A 891 10.60 2.57 -10.03
N LEU A 892 10.48 1.34 -9.53
CA LEU A 892 10.63 0.15 -10.38
C LEU A 892 9.33 -0.04 -11.18
N ALA A 893 9.16 0.83 -12.16
CA ALA A 893 8.47 0.57 -13.40
C ALA A 893 8.77 1.74 -14.35
N PRO A 894 9.66 1.60 -15.34
CA PRO A 894 9.53 2.38 -16.55
C PRO A 894 8.39 1.75 -17.37
N GLU A 895 7.16 1.85 -16.86
CA GLU A 895 5.96 1.51 -17.63
C GLU A 895 4.73 2.26 -17.09
N VAL A 896 4.87 3.57 -16.84
CA VAL A 896 3.75 4.44 -17.20
C VAL A 896 3.82 4.50 -18.71
N LEU A 897 3.00 3.71 -19.41
CA LEU A 897 2.77 3.86 -20.84
C LEU A 897 2.66 5.36 -21.12
N SER A 898 3.55 5.90 -21.95
CA SER A 898 3.39 7.27 -22.42
C SER A 898 1.97 7.40 -22.97
N LEU A 899 1.26 8.48 -22.60
CA LEU A 899 -0.10 8.73 -23.08
C LEU A 899 -0.15 8.40 -24.57
N SER A 900 -1.11 7.61 -25.00
CA SER A 900 -1.22 7.24 -26.41
C SER A 900 -1.26 8.50 -27.29
N PRO A 901 -0.79 8.45 -28.53
CA PRO A 901 -0.82 9.62 -29.43
C PRO A 901 -2.22 10.27 -29.52
N ALA A 902 -3.29 9.48 -29.37
CA ALA A 902 -4.66 9.97 -29.33
C ALA A 902 -4.97 10.71 -28.01
N ALA A 903 -4.56 10.17 -26.85
CA ALA A 903 -4.74 10.81 -25.55
C ALA A 903 -3.95 12.13 -25.44
N GLN A 904 -2.74 12.19 -26.00
CA GLN A 904 -1.94 13.42 -26.08
C GLN A 904 -2.61 14.52 -26.92
N LEU A 905 -3.29 14.14 -28.00
CA LEU A 905 -4.01 15.08 -28.87
C LEU A 905 -5.23 15.65 -28.14
N LEU A 906 -6.01 14.78 -27.48
CA LEU A 906 -7.17 15.18 -26.68
C LEU A 906 -6.78 16.11 -25.53
N GLU A 907 -5.73 15.79 -24.78
CA GLU A 907 -5.23 16.66 -23.70
C GLU A 907 -4.86 18.07 -24.20
N LYS A 908 -4.19 18.17 -25.35
CA LYS A 908 -3.83 19.46 -25.97
C LYS A 908 -5.05 20.28 -26.37
N VAL A 909 -6.11 19.63 -26.86
CA VAL A 909 -7.36 20.28 -27.26
C VAL A 909 -8.09 20.84 -26.03
N ILE A 910 -8.18 20.07 -24.95
CA ILE A 910 -8.92 20.43 -23.73
C ILE A 910 -8.26 21.60 -22.99
N PHE A 911 -6.93 21.59 -22.87
CA PHE A 911 -6.20 22.55 -22.04
C PHE A 911 -5.46 23.66 -22.83
N HIS A 912 -5.63 23.72 -24.15
CA HIS A 912 -5.07 24.77 -25.03
C HIS A 912 -3.56 25.03 -24.87
N THR A 913 -2.75 23.99 -24.66
CA THR A 913 -1.29 24.13 -24.48
C THR A 913 -0.52 24.08 -25.80
N VAL A 914 0.21 25.16 -26.12
CA VAL A 914 1.16 25.22 -27.25
C VAL A 914 2.47 24.56 -26.81
N SER A 915 2.91 23.51 -27.52
CA SER A 915 4.16 22.75 -27.28
C SER A 915 4.19 21.82 -26.04
N SER A 916 4.75 20.61 -26.24
CA SER A 916 4.83 19.46 -25.33
C SER A 916 5.73 19.67 -24.12
N SER A 917 5.46 20.70 -23.33
CA SER A 917 6.18 21.01 -22.08
C SER A 917 5.83 20.09 -20.91
N TYR A 918 4.91 19.14 -21.08
CA TYR A 918 4.37 18.30 -19.99
C TYR A 918 4.78 16.82 -20.03
N GLU A 919 5.67 16.45 -20.97
CA GLU A 919 6.59 15.33 -20.78
C GLU A 919 7.82 15.74 -19.91
N SER A 920 7.87 16.99 -19.42
CA SER A 920 8.93 17.51 -18.55
C SER A 920 8.53 17.65 -17.07
N VAL A 921 9.52 17.42 -16.21
CA VAL A 921 9.51 17.25 -14.74
C VAL A 921 9.19 18.54 -13.96
N ALA A 922 8.28 19.40 -14.42
CA ALA A 922 7.85 20.57 -13.63
C ALA A 922 6.68 20.20 -12.68
N PRO A 923 6.73 20.55 -11.38
CA PRO A 923 5.64 20.26 -10.46
C PRO A 923 4.43 21.17 -10.76
N VAL A 924 3.33 20.57 -11.21
CA VAL A 924 2.00 21.21 -11.30
C VAL A 924 1.37 21.17 -9.91
N GLY A 925 0.89 22.31 -9.39
CA GLY A 925 0.26 22.38 -8.06
C GLY A 925 -1.09 21.64 -7.99
N TYR A 926 -1.46 21.16 -6.80
CA TYR A 926 -2.72 20.42 -6.53
C TYR A 926 -3.96 21.08 -7.08
N ASN A 927 -4.13 22.39 -6.84
CA ASN A 927 -5.31 23.12 -7.32
C ASN A 927 -5.43 23.06 -8.85
N THR A 928 -4.32 23.05 -9.57
CA THR A 928 -4.31 22.94 -11.03
C THR A 928 -4.59 21.49 -11.47
N LEU A 929 -4.01 20.49 -10.80
CA LEU A 929 -4.29 19.07 -11.07
C LEU A 929 -5.76 18.72 -10.80
N LEU A 930 -6.28 19.17 -9.67
CA LEU A 930 -7.67 19.02 -9.25
C LEU A 930 -8.63 19.74 -10.21
N ALA A 931 -8.34 20.98 -10.61
CA ALA A 931 -9.16 21.69 -11.60
C ALA A 931 -9.21 20.97 -12.94
N ARG A 932 -8.08 20.39 -13.40
CA ARG A 932 -8.03 19.61 -14.64
C ARG A 932 -8.79 18.29 -14.52
N PHE A 933 -8.61 17.55 -13.41
CA PHE A 933 -9.36 16.34 -13.12
C PHE A 933 -10.87 16.62 -13.09
N ASN A 934 -11.30 17.66 -12.36
CA ASN A 934 -12.69 18.10 -12.30
C ASN A 934 -13.22 18.53 -13.68
N THR A 935 -12.39 19.14 -14.53
CA THR A 935 -12.78 19.51 -15.90
C THR A 935 -13.03 18.27 -16.75
N ILE A 936 -12.12 17.30 -16.71
CA ILE A 936 -12.26 16.03 -17.46
C ILE A 936 -13.47 15.25 -16.95
N GLN A 937 -13.63 15.13 -15.63
CA GLN A 937 -14.78 14.48 -15.03
C GLN A 937 -16.09 15.20 -15.39
N SER A 938 -16.11 16.52 -15.36
CA SER A 938 -17.26 17.32 -15.80
C SER A 938 -17.57 17.10 -17.29
N ILE A 939 -16.56 16.92 -18.16
CA ILE A 939 -16.77 16.56 -19.56
C ILE A 939 -17.41 15.17 -19.67
N VAL A 940 -16.92 14.18 -18.92
CA VAL A 940 -17.45 12.81 -18.88
C VAL A 940 -18.88 12.77 -18.34
N GLU A 941 -19.18 13.54 -17.29
CA GLU A 941 -20.50 13.61 -16.68
C GLU A 941 -21.51 14.38 -17.54
N ASN A 942 -21.08 15.47 -18.19
CA ASN A 942 -21.95 16.28 -19.05
C ASN A 942 -22.16 15.67 -20.44
N SER A 943 -21.30 14.76 -20.91
CA SER A 943 -21.55 14.04 -22.16
C SER A 943 -22.58 12.93 -22.01
N ALA A 944 -22.76 12.42 -20.78
CA ALA A 944 -23.75 11.41 -20.43
C ALA A 944 -25.18 11.97 -20.29
N LYS A 945 -25.29 13.23 -19.85
CA LYS A 945 -26.53 13.97 -19.65
C LYS A 945 -26.93 14.72 -20.92
#